data_AF-A0A7S1PUS0-F1
#
_entry.id   AF-A0A7S1PUS0-F1
#
_cell.length_a   1.000
_cell.length_b   1.000
_cell.length_c   1.000
_cell.angle_alpha   90.00
_cell.angle_beta   90.00
_cell.angle_gamma   90.00
#
_symmetry.space_group_name_H-M   'P 1'
#
loop_
_entity.id
_entity.type
_entity.pdbx_description
1 polymer ?
#
loop_
_entity_poly.entity_id
_entity_poly.type
_entity_poly.pdbx_seq_one_letter_code
_entity_poly.pdbx_strand_id
1 'polypeptide(L)'
;MPKYEMPPGMSEKEMSPEKLRSVRSMHALAAQSRILVEQQEQQYARVEDRCSSEQWLDENEREWYAMDEMLRSRPWAERNDKPFAYPFRAATNEMRRAEGPWLGDLKDPPNRPWSRSENTACDTLVHLRPVAEHPPQRRVILFTPEFGSDKSYDLAAWMKLQPLASCDLWLASWQGWTDFDEMIEQLLYKVLSFADAVSTVWMAHSSGAIVAYELLKRFEQHHTPNLPVALVVSGCPAPHLFQKEFRPEEKFEFLKKLQTEADFVLLTDEEIKVLQREFQVACPHQIDAFTLASLQRGLASDAVKEKFTKAAGLTSAQKQAILGDLKVIRSYQFRHEQSKSLVIPVIGMCHDEDPLVGTSSVEEWREYNKPGTDFKLVHLEDIAEDSDLLPKQGHGFTMTPVPEVVQTVQVACEKFQLMKEVDDLLPNPGPMEGPMPAEVDCIIVGAGIAGITQAKAIVETGRSVLVVDRYRTIGGIWMFYANNFSRVNSSEPAYRIVNQEGPGTRPNEDHSPRHDILRDIYTVASVYLQGKLRCCKDVVKVDKKDDGTFDVQVKDLKSGELSTTHCKCISFHVNRRIGRRRDLTWDNQKAFRGEEVYGYANEVIPLKFWGKKVIVVGAGAFAFENLRTALEHGARHCTILGRRAGTTCPKWIDMIAFLRPLDNYFNTNKNGNILSFDAWRKCYEDAGLKTPECWEEGLLKPHNHTVSVSDLAFIGGYHGMVDLRVGEIKRFTDDGQAVTLVDGSTIEADIIIKATGFHLNKEVPEITGYTKIHSFGLMDYNINYGAEPLLDGGQFGSSKGKIASEEEELDQMAIYEGIQESARLGLPDIMPRANPFGSAYVGGMLSSAYFYKWLVENPEHQQDLLATVGAPKQSNVETWVSQIGTNTMRTVHALLSSLKSELGRGS
;
A
#
# COMPACT_ATOMS: atom_id res chain seq x y z
N MET A 1 -3.97 18.78 24.40
CA MET A 1 -4.90 19.83 23.92
C MET A 1 -4.89 20.98 24.92
N PRO A 2 -4.64 22.24 24.51
CA PRO A 2 -4.83 23.37 25.40
C PRO A 2 -6.31 23.45 25.82
N LYS A 3 -6.54 23.83 27.07
CA LYS A 3 -7.88 24.01 27.61
C LYS A 3 -8.59 25.13 26.86
N TYR A 4 -9.93 25.10 26.90
CA TYR A 4 -10.76 26.26 26.56
C TYR A 4 -10.17 27.52 27.20
N GLU A 5 -9.79 28.48 26.36
CA GLU A 5 -9.39 29.81 26.81
C GLU A 5 -10.43 30.81 26.32
N MET A 6 -11.01 31.53 27.27
CA MET A 6 -11.92 32.63 26.98
C MET A 6 -11.19 33.71 26.17
N PRO A 7 -11.89 34.44 25.30
CA PRO A 7 -11.33 35.61 24.64
C PRO A 7 -10.72 36.58 25.67
N PRO A 8 -9.56 37.19 25.38
CA PRO A 8 -8.93 38.16 26.28
C PRO A 8 -9.92 39.27 26.67
N GLY A 9 -10.22 39.40 27.96
CA GLY A 9 -11.09 40.46 28.49
C GLY A 9 -12.57 40.11 28.68
N MET A 10 -12.97 38.83 28.59
CA MET A 10 -14.31 38.37 28.97
C MET A 10 -14.26 37.26 30.02
N SER A 11 -15.20 37.27 30.97
CA SER A 11 -15.44 36.16 31.89
C SER A 11 -16.76 35.44 31.57
N GLU A 12 -16.84 34.13 31.86
CA GLU A 12 -18.09 33.35 31.72
C GLU A 12 -19.27 33.99 32.49
N LYS A 13 -18.97 34.77 33.55
CA LYS A 13 -19.97 35.46 34.38
C LYS A 13 -20.63 36.65 33.69
N GLU A 14 -20.05 37.16 32.62
CA GLU A 14 -20.52 38.36 31.89
C GLU A 14 -21.39 38.01 30.68
N MET A 15 -21.59 36.71 30.38
CA MET A 15 -22.43 36.23 29.29
C MET A 15 -23.77 35.71 29.80
N SER A 16 -24.84 35.94 29.03
CA SER A 16 -26.11 35.26 29.27
C SER A 16 -25.92 33.73 29.12
N PRO A 17 -26.67 32.89 29.87
CA PRO A 17 -26.53 31.44 29.78
C PRO A 17 -26.69 30.89 28.34
N GLU A 18 -27.57 31.51 27.55
CA GLU A 18 -27.81 31.16 26.13
C GLU A 18 -26.59 31.48 25.26
N LYS A 19 -25.94 32.61 25.52
CA LYS A 19 -24.72 33.01 24.81
C LYS A 19 -23.53 32.13 25.19
N LEU A 20 -23.36 31.81 26.48
CA LEU A 20 -22.33 30.89 26.95
C LEU A 20 -22.48 29.50 26.31
N ARG A 21 -23.72 29.00 26.25
CA ARG A 21 -24.06 27.74 25.56
C ARG A 21 -23.64 27.76 24.09
N SER A 22 -23.97 28.84 23.38
CA SER A 22 -23.62 29.01 21.96
C SER A 22 -22.10 29.03 21.76
N VAL A 23 -21.37 29.76 22.60
CA VAL A 23 -19.90 29.81 22.60
C VAL A 23 -19.32 28.40 22.79
N ARG A 24 -19.71 27.67 23.84
CA ARG A 24 -19.23 26.31 24.09
C ARG A 24 -19.54 25.35 22.94
N SER A 25 -20.71 25.48 22.32
CA SER A 25 -21.09 24.68 21.15
C SER A 25 -20.18 24.95 19.94
N MET A 26 -19.82 26.22 19.70
CA MET A 26 -18.86 26.58 18.66
C MET A 26 -17.45 26.01 18.96
N HIS A 27 -17.03 26.02 20.22
CA HIS A 27 -15.76 25.40 20.63
C HIS A 27 -15.75 23.89 20.41
N ALA A 28 -16.87 23.19 20.62
CA ALA A 28 -16.99 21.78 20.32
C ALA A 28 -16.81 21.50 18.82
N LEU A 29 -17.49 22.25 17.96
CA LEU A 29 -17.35 22.07 16.50
C LEU A 29 -15.94 22.47 16.00
N ALA A 30 -15.33 23.49 16.60
CA ALA A 30 -13.94 23.85 16.33
C ALA A 30 -12.96 22.78 16.82
N ALA A 31 -13.25 22.04 17.90
CA ALA A 31 -12.45 20.89 18.33
C ALA A 31 -12.47 19.77 17.29
N GLN A 32 -13.63 19.46 16.71
CA GLN A 32 -13.75 18.49 15.61
C GLN A 32 -12.84 18.90 14.43
N SER A 33 -12.90 20.17 14.03
CA SER A 33 -12.09 20.72 12.95
C SER A 33 -10.59 20.65 13.23
N ARG A 34 -10.15 21.01 14.44
CA ARG A 34 -8.75 20.94 14.85
C ARG A 34 -8.23 19.50 14.84
N ILE A 35 -9.01 18.56 15.36
CA ILE A 35 -8.65 17.13 15.34
C ILE A 35 -8.46 16.64 13.90
N LEU A 36 -9.32 17.06 12.97
CA LEU A 36 -9.18 16.71 11.56
C LEU A 36 -7.91 17.30 10.93
N VAL A 37 -7.54 18.55 11.28
CA VAL A 37 -6.28 19.18 10.86
C VAL A 37 -5.08 18.43 11.41
N GLU A 38 -5.08 18.09 12.70
CA GLU A 38 -4.01 17.30 13.32
C GLU A 38 -3.85 15.93 12.63
N GLN A 39 -4.95 15.27 12.24
CA GLN A 39 -4.88 14.03 11.48
C GLN A 39 -4.32 14.23 10.06
N GLN A 40 -4.63 15.36 9.41
CA GLN A 40 -4.08 15.70 8.10
C GLN A 40 -2.57 15.91 8.16
N GLU A 41 -2.10 16.66 9.16
CA GLU A 41 -0.68 16.90 9.39
C GLU A 41 0.06 15.59 9.66
N GLN A 42 -0.54 14.69 10.47
CA GLN A 42 0.03 13.36 10.68
C GLN A 42 0.07 12.52 9.40
N GLN A 43 -0.97 12.57 8.56
CA GLN A 43 -0.95 11.89 7.27
C GLN A 43 0.17 12.44 6.38
N TYR A 44 0.33 13.76 6.33
CA TYR A 44 1.37 14.40 5.54
C TYR A 44 2.76 13.99 6.01
N ALA A 45 3.00 13.99 7.33
CA ALA A 45 4.24 13.46 7.89
C ALA A 45 4.46 12.00 7.48
N ARG A 46 3.42 11.14 7.50
CA ARG A 46 3.55 9.73 7.08
C ARG A 46 3.87 9.57 5.59
N VAL A 47 3.30 10.41 4.73
CA VAL A 47 3.62 10.43 3.29
C VAL A 47 5.07 10.82 3.13
N GLU A 48 5.48 11.93 3.74
CA GLU A 48 6.86 12.42 3.70
C GLU A 48 7.85 11.40 4.26
N ASP A 49 7.52 10.72 5.36
CA ASP A 49 8.38 9.72 6.02
C ASP A 49 8.50 8.44 5.22
N ARG A 50 7.49 8.10 4.41
CA ARG A 50 7.49 6.89 3.59
C ARG A 50 8.43 7.04 2.40
N CYS A 51 8.12 7.98 1.51
CA CYS A 51 8.91 8.21 0.29
C CYS A 51 8.52 9.53 -0.39
N SER A 52 9.37 10.00 -1.30
CA SER A 52 9.13 11.18 -2.13
C SER A 52 8.03 10.92 -3.17
N SER A 53 7.47 11.97 -3.76
CA SER A 53 6.40 11.84 -4.75
C SER A 53 6.89 11.17 -6.06
N GLU A 54 8.16 11.37 -6.46
CA GLU A 54 8.75 10.60 -7.57
C GLU A 54 8.92 9.12 -7.23
N GLN A 55 9.29 8.78 -5.99
CA GLN A 55 9.37 7.39 -5.56
C GLN A 55 8.00 6.71 -5.63
N TRP A 56 6.93 7.40 -5.22
CA TRP A 56 5.56 6.94 -5.39
C TRP A 56 5.18 6.69 -6.86
N LEU A 57 5.61 7.55 -7.78
CA LEU A 57 5.38 7.34 -9.20
C LEU A 57 6.18 6.15 -9.74
N ASP A 58 7.44 6.00 -9.32
CA ASP A 58 8.29 4.85 -9.66
C ASP A 58 7.69 3.54 -9.10
N GLU A 59 7.15 3.55 -7.87
CA GLU A 59 6.42 2.46 -7.22
C GLU A 59 5.26 1.98 -8.12
N ASN A 60 4.36 2.89 -8.46
CA ASN A 60 3.17 2.60 -9.27
C ASN A 60 3.52 2.17 -10.70
N GLU A 61 4.45 2.87 -11.35
CA GLU A 61 4.83 2.59 -12.74
C GLU A 61 5.48 1.20 -12.89
N ARG A 62 6.35 0.82 -11.96
CA ARG A 62 6.97 -0.51 -12.02
C ARG A 62 5.98 -1.61 -11.70
N GLU A 63 5.11 -1.44 -10.69
CA GLU A 63 4.06 -2.44 -10.41
C GLU A 63 3.16 -2.62 -11.63
N TRP A 64 2.79 -1.53 -12.29
CA TRP A 64 2.05 -1.55 -13.55
C TRP A 64 2.73 -2.40 -14.62
N TYR A 65 4.02 -2.16 -14.89
CA TYR A 65 4.75 -2.95 -15.89
C TYR A 65 5.00 -4.40 -15.46
N ALA A 66 5.16 -4.69 -14.17
CA ALA A 66 5.27 -6.05 -13.68
C ALA A 66 3.96 -6.83 -13.88
N MET A 67 2.81 -6.20 -13.61
CA MET A 67 1.50 -6.78 -13.86
C MET A 67 1.22 -6.94 -15.37
N ASP A 68 1.61 -5.95 -16.18
CA ASP A 68 1.55 -6.02 -17.64
C ASP A 68 2.35 -7.20 -18.19
N GLU A 69 3.61 -7.34 -17.76
CA GLU A 69 4.48 -8.43 -18.19
C GLU A 69 3.93 -9.80 -17.75
N MET A 70 3.42 -9.91 -16.52
CA MET A 70 2.73 -11.11 -16.05
C MET A 70 1.56 -11.48 -16.97
N LEU A 71 0.71 -10.51 -17.35
CA LEU A 71 -0.41 -10.78 -18.25
C LEU A 71 0.06 -11.08 -19.68
N ARG A 72 1.06 -10.38 -20.22
CA ARG A 72 1.61 -10.68 -21.55
C ARG A 72 2.23 -12.08 -21.64
N SER A 73 2.76 -12.60 -20.53
CA SER A 73 3.31 -13.97 -20.48
C SER A 73 2.25 -15.07 -20.67
N ARG A 74 0.95 -14.75 -20.56
CA ARG A 74 -0.10 -15.76 -20.67
C ARG A 74 -0.28 -16.23 -22.11
N PRO A 75 -0.50 -17.54 -22.35
CA PRO A 75 -0.72 -18.07 -23.69
C PRO A 75 -1.94 -17.50 -24.44
N TRP A 76 -2.86 -16.86 -23.72
CA TRP A 76 -4.12 -16.30 -24.24
C TRP A 76 -4.15 -14.77 -24.24
N ALA A 77 -3.03 -14.09 -23.96
CA ALA A 77 -2.95 -12.63 -24.07
C ALA A 77 -3.09 -12.19 -25.53
N GLU A 78 -4.01 -11.25 -25.81
CA GLU A 78 -4.25 -10.76 -27.17
C GLU A 78 -3.13 -9.81 -27.66
N ARG A 79 -2.42 -9.14 -26.74
CA ARG A 79 -1.35 -8.17 -27.03
C ARG A 79 -0.05 -8.50 -26.30
N ASN A 80 0.45 -9.73 -26.46
CA ASN A 80 1.64 -10.21 -25.74
C ASN A 80 2.96 -9.51 -26.12
N ASP A 81 3.03 -8.90 -27.29
CA ASP A 81 4.22 -8.23 -27.84
C ASP A 81 4.29 -6.73 -27.50
N LYS A 82 3.20 -6.15 -27.00
CA LYS A 82 3.10 -4.71 -26.75
C LYS A 82 2.71 -4.41 -25.30
N PRO A 83 3.57 -3.73 -24.51
CA PRO A 83 3.21 -3.35 -23.15
C PRO A 83 2.14 -2.26 -23.14
N PHE A 84 1.28 -2.29 -22.12
CA PHE A 84 0.36 -1.20 -21.85
C PHE A 84 1.10 -0.04 -21.17
N ALA A 85 1.28 1.06 -21.90
CA ALA A 85 2.02 2.22 -21.40
C ALA A 85 1.39 2.79 -20.12
N TYR A 86 2.23 3.20 -19.17
CA TYR A 86 1.83 3.91 -17.95
C TYR A 86 1.65 5.41 -18.24
N PRO A 87 0.42 5.96 -18.30
CA PRO A 87 0.22 7.34 -18.76
C PRO A 87 0.37 8.38 -17.63
N PHE A 88 0.40 7.93 -16.37
CA PHE A 88 0.12 8.81 -15.25
C PHE A 88 1.29 9.72 -14.85
N ARG A 89 2.54 9.38 -15.22
CA ARG A 89 3.69 10.27 -15.00
C ARG A 89 3.55 11.59 -15.76
N ALA A 90 3.09 11.53 -17.01
CA ALA A 90 2.84 12.72 -17.81
C ALA A 90 1.72 13.58 -17.21
N ALA A 91 0.62 12.95 -16.78
CA ALA A 91 -0.49 13.63 -16.12
C ALA A 91 -0.06 14.31 -14.82
N THR A 92 0.72 13.64 -13.97
CA THR A 92 1.28 14.23 -12.74
C THR A 92 2.11 15.48 -13.05
N ASN A 93 2.98 15.42 -14.07
CA ASN A 93 3.82 16.56 -14.44
C ASN A 93 2.99 17.75 -14.95
N GLU A 94 1.90 17.52 -15.67
CA GLU A 94 0.95 18.57 -16.06
C GLU A 94 0.23 19.17 -14.86
N MET A 95 -0.18 18.33 -13.91
CA MET A 95 -0.83 18.79 -12.69
C MET A 95 0.12 19.62 -11.82
N ARG A 96 1.37 19.18 -11.60
CA ARG A 96 2.38 19.97 -10.88
C ARG A 96 2.59 21.35 -11.51
N ARG A 97 2.57 21.47 -12.84
CA ARG A 97 2.61 22.78 -13.52
C ARG A 97 1.43 23.68 -13.19
N ALA A 98 0.25 23.11 -12.94
CA ALA A 98 -0.97 23.86 -12.62
C ALA A 98 -1.15 24.14 -11.12
N GLU A 99 -0.58 23.31 -10.26
CA GLU A 99 -0.83 23.30 -8.80
C GLU A 99 0.35 23.79 -7.97
N GLY A 100 1.55 23.80 -8.54
CA GLY A 100 2.79 23.95 -7.78
C GLY A 100 3.28 22.62 -7.21
N PRO A 101 4.25 22.66 -6.28
CA PRO A 101 4.84 21.46 -5.72
C PRO A 101 3.82 20.65 -4.92
N TRP A 102 3.88 19.35 -5.09
CA TRP A 102 3.13 18.38 -4.30
C TRP A 102 3.86 18.04 -3.00
N LEU A 103 3.12 17.42 -2.07
CA LEU A 103 3.72 16.86 -0.88
C LEU A 103 4.77 15.81 -1.26
N GLY A 104 5.95 15.88 -0.65
CA GLY A 104 7.09 15.03 -0.99
C GLY A 104 7.98 15.57 -2.12
N ASP A 105 7.56 16.56 -2.91
CA ASP A 105 8.39 17.15 -3.99
C ASP A 105 9.65 17.86 -3.44
N LEU A 106 9.63 18.31 -2.18
CA LEU A 106 10.82 18.90 -1.52
C LEU A 106 11.84 17.84 -1.08
N LYS A 107 11.41 16.58 -0.96
CA LYS A 107 12.27 15.42 -0.72
C LYS A 107 12.69 14.75 -2.04
N ASP A 108 12.07 15.11 -3.16
CA ASP A 108 12.56 14.67 -4.47
C ASP A 108 13.99 15.18 -4.65
N PRO A 109 14.90 14.33 -5.15
CA PRO A 109 16.23 14.80 -5.43
C PRO A 109 16.13 15.97 -6.42
N PRO A 110 16.89 17.05 -6.21
CA PRO A 110 16.79 18.22 -7.08
C PRO A 110 17.06 17.78 -8.52
N ASN A 111 16.26 18.26 -9.48
CA ASN A 111 16.48 18.14 -10.93
C ASN A 111 17.87 18.66 -11.29
N ARG A 112 18.90 17.86 -11.05
CA ARG A 112 20.31 18.14 -11.32
C ARG A 112 20.81 17.10 -12.32
N PRO A 113 21.65 17.50 -13.28
CA PRO A 113 22.32 16.54 -14.14
C PRO A 113 23.18 15.62 -13.27
N TRP A 114 22.86 14.34 -13.27
CA TRP A 114 23.59 13.28 -12.59
C TRP A 114 24.89 12.97 -13.34
N SER A 115 25.90 12.47 -12.63
CA SER A 115 27.20 12.04 -13.19
C SER A 115 27.13 10.71 -13.96
N ARG A 116 25.93 10.15 -14.13
CA ARG A 116 25.73 8.94 -14.94
C ARG A 116 25.90 9.25 -16.44
N SER A 117 26.68 8.43 -17.14
CA SER A 117 26.84 8.53 -18.59
C SER A 117 25.52 8.31 -19.34
N GLU A 118 25.21 9.19 -20.29
CA GLU A 118 24.08 9.02 -21.23
C GLU A 118 24.22 7.77 -22.12
N ASN A 119 25.43 7.23 -22.27
CA ASN A 119 25.73 6.04 -23.08
C ASN A 119 25.86 4.75 -22.24
N THR A 120 25.23 4.68 -21.07
CA THR A 120 25.27 3.47 -20.22
C THR A 120 24.60 2.30 -20.93
N ALA A 121 25.16 1.09 -20.79
CA ALA A 121 24.71 -0.09 -21.53
C ALA A 121 23.41 -0.72 -20.99
N CYS A 122 23.03 -0.40 -19.75
CA CYS A 122 21.97 -1.05 -19.00
C CYS A 122 21.24 -0.07 -18.08
N ASP A 123 19.93 -0.27 -17.88
CA ASP A 123 19.13 0.45 -16.90
C ASP A 123 19.55 0.12 -15.46
N THR A 124 19.20 0.99 -14.51
CA THR A 124 19.52 0.78 -13.08
C THR A 124 18.86 -0.48 -12.51
N LEU A 125 17.64 -0.78 -12.94
CA LEU A 125 16.90 -1.97 -12.56
C LEU A 125 16.42 -2.69 -13.82
N VAL A 126 16.69 -3.99 -13.90
CA VAL A 126 16.28 -4.85 -15.01
C VAL A 126 15.52 -6.05 -14.47
N HIS A 127 14.31 -6.28 -14.97
CA HIS A 127 13.55 -7.48 -14.67
C HIS A 127 14.03 -8.62 -15.58
N LEU A 128 14.71 -9.62 -15.00
CA LEU A 128 15.32 -10.71 -15.74
C LEU A 128 14.38 -11.90 -15.94
N ARG A 129 13.48 -12.14 -14.98
CA ARG A 129 12.51 -13.25 -15.02
C ARG A 129 11.19 -12.87 -14.35
N PRO A 130 10.10 -12.67 -15.10
CA PRO A 130 8.77 -12.52 -14.53
C PRO A 130 8.24 -13.84 -13.99
N VAL A 131 7.18 -13.74 -13.18
CA VAL A 131 6.49 -14.87 -12.54
C VAL A 131 5.09 -15.08 -13.09
N ALA A 132 4.55 -16.26 -12.83
CA ALA A 132 3.20 -16.59 -13.21
C ALA A 132 2.15 -15.97 -12.27
N GLU A 133 2.50 -15.43 -11.12
CA GLU A 133 1.56 -14.78 -10.20
C GLU A 133 2.20 -13.54 -9.59
N HIS A 134 1.43 -12.47 -9.42
CA HIS A 134 1.91 -11.21 -8.84
C HIS A 134 1.15 -10.87 -7.54
N PRO A 135 1.82 -10.35 -6.50
CA PRO A 135 3.27 -10.30 -6.38
C PRO A 135 3.87 -11.71 -6.26
N PRO A 136 5.14 -11.89 -6.64
CA PRO A 136 5.83 -13.15 -6.44
C PRO A 136 5.87 -13.53 -4.96
N GLN A 137 6.01 -14.82 -4.67
CA GLN A 137 6.25 -15.27 -3.29
C GLN A 137 7.65 -14.87 -2.82
N ARG A 138 8.63 -14.87 -3.74
CA ARG A 138 10.04 -14.62 -3.46
C ARG A 138 10.67 -13.79 -4.57
N ARG A 139 11.65 -12.97 -4.23
CA ARG A 139 12.43 -12.19 -5.19
C ARG A 139 13.91 -12.39 -4.94
N VAL A 140 14.69 -12.49 -6.00
CA VAL A 140 16.15 -12.32 -5.92
C VAL A 140 16.55 -11.08 -6.68
N ILE A 141 17.39 -10.24 -6.07
CA ILE A 141 18.02 -9.10 -6.72
C ILE A 141 19.52 -9.37 -6.83
N LEU A 142 20.03 -9.40 -8.06
CA LEU A 142 21.45 -9.54 -8.37
C LEU A 142 22.07 -8.15 -8.47
N PHE A 143 23.11 -7.86 -7.69
CA PHE A 143 23.88 -6.63 -7.79
C PHE A 143 25.07 -6.83 -8.71
N THR A 144 25.16 -6.07 -9.80
CA THR A 144 26.28 -6.19 -10.74
C THR A 144 27.62 -6.02 -10.02
N PRO A 145 28.68 -6.75 -10.41
CA PRO A 145 30.04 -6.43 -9.98
C PRO A 145 30.56 -5.22 -10.73
N GLU A 146 31.78 -4.79 -10.41
CA GLU A 146 32.48 -3.78 -11.19
C GLU A 146 32.61 -4.18 -12.65
N PHE A 147 32.48 -3.19 -13.53
CA PHE A 147 32.50 -3.32 -14.98
C PHE A 147 31.31 -4.11 -15.56
N GLY A 148 30.40 -4.55 -14.68
CA GLY A 148 29.29 -5.41 -15.00
C GLY A 148 28.11 -4.70 -15.67
N SER A 149 27.23 -5.50 -16.29
CA SER A 149 25.96 -5.07 -16.89
C SER A 149 24.90 -6.17 -16.72
N ASP A 150 23.71 -5.99 -17.28
CA ASP A 150 22.68 -7.04 -17.44
C ASP A 150 23.21 -8.30 -18.15
N LYS A 151 24.30 -8.19 -18.91
CA LYS A 151 24.94 -9.29 -19.64
C LYS A 151 26.07 -9.98 -18.89
N SER A 152 26.39 -9.53 -17.67
CA SER A 152 27.50 -10.09 -16.89
C SER A 152 27.15 -11.40 -16.18
N TYR A 153 25.86 -11.68 -15.99
CA TYR A 153 25.41 -12.94 -15.42
C TYR A 153 25.02 -13.92 -16.52
N ASP A 154 25.43 -15.19 -16.39
CA ASP A 154 24.89 -16.29 -17.17
C ASP A 154 23.41 -16.49 -16.80
N LEU A 155 22.56 -15.85 -17.58
CA LEU A 155 21.13 -15.88 -17.38
C LEU A 155 20.57 -17.30 -17.44
N ALA A 156 21.16 -18.20 -18.24
CA ALA A 156 20.69 -19.59 -18.33
C ALA A 156 20.93 -20.36 -17.02
N ALA A 157 22.00 -20.04 -16.29
CA ALA A 157 22.25 -20.62 -14.97
C ALA A 157 21.31 -20.03 -13.91
N TRP A 158 21.21 -18.70 -13.82
CA TRP A 158 20.37 -18.02 -12.83
C TRP A 158 18.86 -18.24 -13.03
N MET A 159 18.41 -18.43 -14.28
CA MET A 159 17.03 -18.78 -14.60
C MET A 159 16.60 -20.14 -14.03
N LYS A 160 17.52 -20.99 -13.55
CA LYS A 160 17.20 -22.27 -12.90
C LYS A 160 16.74 -22.15 -11.43
N LEU A 161 16.90 -20.96 -10.83
CA LEU A 161 16.54 -20.69 -9.43
C LEU A 161 15.07 -21.09 -9.14
N GLN A 162 14.85 -21.98 -8.17
CA GLN A 162 13.51 -22.50 -7.83
C GLN A 162 12.84 -21.73 -6.68
N PRO A 163 11.49 -21.78 -6.58
CA PRO A 163 10.55 -22.32 -7.57
C PRO A 163 10.40 -21.38 -8.77
N LEU A 164 10.47 -21.91 -9.99
CA LEU A 164 10.36 -21.10 -11.23
C LEU A 164 9.06 -20.29 -11.31
N ALA A 165 7.96 -20.84 -10.79
CA ALA A 165 6.64 -20.25 -10.92
C ALA A 165 6.40 -19.03 -10.01
N SER A 166 7.09 -18.94 -8.87
CA SER A 166 6.79 -17.96 -7.82
C SER A 166 8.01 -17.17 -7.31
N CYS A 167 9.17 -17.33 -7.95
CA CYS A 167 10.36 -16.53 -7.67
C CYS A 167 10.72 -15.63 -8.87
N ASP A 168 10.62 -14.31 -8.74
CA ASP A 168 11.11 -13.39 -9.77
C ASP A 168 12.60 -13.06 -9.57
N LEU A 169 13.24 -12.61 -10.65
CA LEU A 169 14.67 -12.27 -10.66
C LEU A 169 14.85 -10.87 -11.24
N TRP A 170 15.51 -10.02 -10.48
CA TRP A 170 15.87 -8.66 -10.87
C TRP A 170 17.37 -8.46 -10.81
N LEU A 171 17.85 -7.46 -11.53
CA LEU A 171 19.23 -7.02 -11.51
C LEU A 171 19.29 -5.52 -11.18
N ALA A 172 20.12 -5.17 -10.21
CA ALA A 172 20.46 -3.80 -9.84
C ALA A 172 21.84 -3.47 -10.40
N SER A 173 21.87 -2.61 -11.44
CA SER A 173 23.10 -2.15 -12.07
C SER A 173 23.47 -0.76 -11.57
N TRP A 174 24.73 -0.62 -11.15
CA TRP A 174 25.35 0.65 -10.78
C TRP A 174 26.37 1.14 -11.82
N GLN A 175 26.28 0.62 -13.04
CA GLN A 175 27.21 0.97 -14.11
C GLN A 175 27.03 2.41 -14.60
N GLY A 176 28.16 3.10 -14.84
CA GLY A 176 28.21 4.33 -15.63
C GLY A 176 28.15 5.63 -14.82
N TRP A 177 28.19 5.56 -13.50
CA TRP A 177 28.37 6.73 -12.63
C TRP A 177 29.84 7.04 -12.39
N THR A 178 30.15 8.25 -11.96
CA THR A 178 31.53 8.66 -11.61
C THR A 178 31.68 9.21 -10.20
N ASP A 179 30.60 9.21 -9.42
CA ASP A 179 30.52 9.60 -8.01
C ASP A 179 29.78 8.49 -7.24
N PHE A 180 30.40 7.97 -6.18
CA PHE A 180 29.86 6.83 -5.42
C PHE A 180 28.59 7.21 -4.63
N ASP A 181 28.60 8.33 -3.92
CA ASP A 181 27.47 8.73 -3.09
C ASP A 181 26.25 9.04 -3.96
N GLU A 182 26.46 9.73 -5.07
CA GLU A 182 25.41 10.01 -6.05
C GLU A 182 24.82 8.73 -6.67
N MET A 183 25.68 7.78 -7.04
CA MET A 183 25.27 6.48 -7.56
C MET A 183 24.40 5.71 -6.55
N ILE A 184 24.82 5.67 -5.28
CA ILE A 184 24.08 4.96 -4.23
C ILE A 184 22.73 5.63 -3.99
N GLU A 185 22.64 6.96 -3.96
CA GLU A 185 21.35 7.66 -3.82
C GLU A 185 20.40 7.33 -4.99
N GLN A 186 20.90 7.30 -6.23
CA GLN A 186 20.06 6.93 -7.37
C GLN A 186 19.59 5.48 -7.33
N LEU A 187 20.48 4.56 -6.94
CA LEU A 187 20.09 3.17 -6.73
C LEU A 187 19.09 3.01 -5.59
N LEU A 188 19.27 3.75 -4.49
CA LEU A 188 18.36 3.77 -3.35
C LEU A 188 16.94 4.10 -3.81
N TYR A 189 16.75 5.18 -4.57
CA TYR A 189 15.43 5.56 -5.09
C TYR A 189 14.80 4.46 -5.95
N LYS A 190 15.60 3.85 -6.84
CA LYS A 190 15.11 2.79 -7.72
C LYS A 190 14.79 1.51 -6.95
N VAL A 191 15.62 1.06 -6.02
CA VAL A 191 15.34 -0.16 -5.24
C VAL A 191 14.22 0.08 -4.22
N LEU A 192 14.14 1.25 -3.60
CA LEU A 192 13.01 1.62 -2.72
C LEU A 192 11.68 1.63 -3.44
N SER A 193 11.70 1.76 -4.78
CA SER A 193 10.48 1.72 -5.53
C SER A 193 9.76 0.36 -5.39
N PHE A 194 10.40 -0.76 -5.03
CA PHE A 194 9.65 -1.98 -4.68
C PHE A 194 8.58 -1.64 -3.62
N ALA A 195 7.36 -2.16 -3.69
CA ALA A 195 6.30 -1.77 -2.73
C ALA A 195 5.34 -2.92 -2.41
N ASP A 196 5.83 -4.15 -2.57
CA ASP A 196 5.05 -5.38 -2.50
C ASP A 196 5.45 -6.29 -1.31
N ALA A 197 6.37 -5.80 -0.45
CA ALA A 197 7.05 -6.51 0.63
C ALA A 197 7.22 -8.01 0.34
N VAL A 198 7.76 -8.31 -0.83
CA VAL A 198 8.12 -9.67 -1.21
C VAL A 198 9.35 -10.08 -0.42
N SER A 199 9.41 -11.34 0.01
CA SER A 199 10.61 -11.92 0.61
C SER A 199 11.75 -11.84 -0.40
N THR A 200 12.62 -10.85 -0.22
CA THR A 200 13.66 -10.53 -1.20
C THR A 200 15.03 -10.91 -0.66
N VAL A 201 15.79 -11.74 -1.40
CA VAL A 201 17.19 -12.03 -1.10
C VAL A 201 18.08 -11.24 -2.06
N TRP A 202 19.08 -10.56 -1.53
CA TRP A 202 20.05 -9.84 -2.35
C TRP A 202 21.28 -10.73 -2.53
N MET A 203 21.71 -10.91 -3.78
CA MET A 203 22.96 -11.58 -4.12
C MET A 203 23.91 -10.54 -4.70
N ALA A 204 25.05 -10.36 -4.06
CA ALA A 204 26.00 -9.34 -4.44
C ALA A 204 27.42 -9.91 -4.51
N HIS A 205 28.08 -9.66 -5.63
CA HIS A 205 29.42 -10.17 -5.91
C HIS A 205 30.40 -9.02 -6.11
N SER A 206 31.64 -9.21 -5.65
CA SER A 206 32.71 -8.21 -5.75
C SER A 206 32.25 -6.83 -5.26
N SER A 207 32.57 -5.72 -5.94
CA SER A 207 32.20 -4.37 -5.53
C SER A 207 30.68 -4.17 -5.40
N GLY A 208 29.87 -5.01 -6.06
CA GLY A 208 28.42 -5.05 -5.88
C GLY A 208 28.00 -5.34 -4.44
N ALA A 209 28.81 -6.07 -3.66
CA ALA A 209 28.56 -6.32 -2.24
C ALA A 209 28.71 -5.07 -1.38
N ILE A 210 29.65 -4.18 -1.73
CA ILE A 210 29.79 -2.86 -1.09
C ILE A 210 28.60 -1.97 -1.43
N VAL A 211 28.17 -1.98 -2.69
CA VAL A 211 26.96 -1.25 -3.13
C VAL A 211 25.73 -1.73 -2.35
N ALA A 212 25.51 -3.05 -2.28
CA ALA A 212 24.40 -3.64 -1.54
C ALA A 212 24.46 -3.28 -0.04
N TYR A 213 25.63 -3.33 0.58
CA TYR A 213 25.82 -2.94 1.98
C TYR A 213 25.51 -1.45 2.21
N GLU A 214 26.04 -0.55 1.40
CA GLU A 214 25.83 0.89 1.54
C GLU A 214 24.39 1.31 1.26
N LEU A 215 23.70 0.59 0.37
CA LEU A 215 22.24 0.71 0.19
C LEU A 215 21.49 0.27 1.43
N LEU A 216 21.83 -0.88 2.02
CA LEU A 216 21.17 -1.37 3.22
C LEU A 216 21.34 -0.42 4.42
N LYS A 217 22.53 0.15 4.60
CA LYS A 217 22.76 1.16 5.65
C LYS A 217 21.91 2.42 5.46
N ARG A 218 21.59 2.78 4.23
CA ARG A 218 20.61 3.85 3.93
C ARG A 218 19.18 3.38 4.15
N PHE A 219 18.82 2.17 3.70
CA PHE A 219 17.49 1.58 3.95
C PHE A 219 17.13 1.52 5.43
N GLU A 220 18.09 1.25 6.32
CA GLU A 220 17.90 1.27 7.78
C GLU A 220 17.47 2.65 8.31
N GLN A 221 17.71 3.72 7.56
CA GLN A 221 17.27 5.08 7.87
C GLN A 221 15.91 5.42 7.26
N HIS A 222 15.39 4.58 6.35
CA HIS A 222 14.09 4.75 5.71
C HIS A 222 13.03 3.86 6.35
N HIS A 223 11.83 4.39 6.52
CA HIS A 223 10.65 3.60 6.85
C HIS A 223 10.15 2.92 5.57
N THR A 224 10.75 1.79 5.18
CA THR A 224 10.39 1.10 3.93
C THR A 224 9.94 -0.34 4.17
N PRO A 225 8.87 -0.82 3.49
CA PRO A 225 8.43 -2.20 3.59
C PRO A 225 9.39 -3.21 2.92
N ASN A 226 10.44 -2.74 2.22
CA ASN A 226 11.24 -3.53 1.28
C ASN A 226 12.63 -3.92 1.78
N LEU A 227 12.86 -3.92 3.09
CA LEU A 227 14.09 -4.51 3.64
C LEU A 227 14.19 -5.98 3.18
N PRO A 228 15.30 -6.41 2.54
CA PRO A 228 15.45 -7.79 2.14
C PRO A 228 15.54 -8.71 3.36
N VAL A 229 15.24 -9.98 3.17
CA VAL A 229 15.24 -10.97 4.25
C VAL A 229 16.62 -11.57 4.50
N ALA A 230 17.54 -11.45 3.53
CA ALA A 230 18.95 -11.83 3.66
C ALA A 230 19.82 -11.16 2.58
N LEU A 231 21.11 -11.02 2.88
CA LEU A 231 22.16 -10.65 1.93
C LEU A 231 23.13 -11.82 1.76
N VAL A 232 23.39 -12.21 0.51
CA VAL A 232 24.42 -13.17 0.13
C VAL A 232 25.56 -12.39 -0.53
N VAL A 233 26.76 -12.49 0.03
CA VAL A 233 27.97 -11.82 -0.48
C VAL A 233 28.98 -12.85 -0.98
N SER A 234 29.72 -12.49 -2.02
CA SER A 234 30.76 -13.36 -2.58
C SER A 234 31.90 -12.56 -3.20
N GLY A 235 33.12 -13.09 -3.16
CA GLY A 235 34.28 -12.47 -3.82
C GLY A 235 34.49 -11.01 -3.40
N CYS A 236 34.19 -10.63 -2.16
CA CYS A 236 34.36 -9.25 -1.69
C CYS A 236 34.85 -9.24 -0.25
N PRO A 237 35.94 -8.52 0.08
CA PRO A 237 36.32 -8.28 1.47
C PRO A 237 35.20 -7.56 2.22
N ALA A 238 35.17 -7.70 3.54
CA ALA A 238 34.28 -6.92 4.38
C ALA A 238 34.47 -5.40 4.15
N PRO A 239 33.42 -4.56 4.28
CA PRO A 239 33.47 -3.14 3.89
C PRO A 239 34.66 -2.32 4.46
N HIS A 240 35.07 -2.58 5.70
CA HIS A 240 36.21 -1.91 6.32
C HIS A 240 37.60 -2.31 5.75
N LEU A 241 37.67 -3.45 5.06
CA LEU A 241 38.87 -3.98 4.41
C LEU A 241 38.92 -3.65 2.92
N PHE A 242 37.78 -3.34 2.31
CA PHE A 242 37.63 -3.21 0.87
C PHE A 242 38.70 -2.33 0.20
N GLN A 243 38.91 -1.08 0.65
CA GLN A 243 39.93 -0.20 0.07
C GLN A 243 41.39 -0.66 0.26
N LYS A 244 41.64 -1.52 1.26
CA LYS A 244 42.98 -2.02 1.60
C LYS A 244 43.30 -3.29 0.81
N GLU A 245 42.32 -4.17 0.66
CA GLU A 245 42.53 -5.53 0.15
C GLU A 245 42.01 -5.72 -1.28
N PHE A 246 40.92 -5.05 -1.67
CA PHE A 246 40.39 -5.15 -3.03
C PHE A 246 41.04 -4.13 -3.96
N ARG A 247 42.19 -4.51 -4.54
CA ARG A 247 42.99 -3.65 -5.43
C ARG A 247 43.29 -4.34 -6.76
N PRO A 248 42.27 -4.53 -7.61
CA PRO A 248 42.44 -5.23 -8.88
C PRO A 248 43.54 -4.60 -9.76
N GLU A 249 43.79 -3.30 -9.65
CA GLU A 249 44.82 -2.59 -10.40
C GLU A 249 46.26 -2.89 -9.94
N GLU A 250 46.46 -3.32 -8.68
CA GLU A 250 47.75 -3.79 -8.19
C GLU A 250 48.07 -5.19 -8.72
N LYS A 251 47.04 -6.02 -8.90
CA LYS A 251 47.18 -7.35 -9.53
C LYS A 251 47.28 -7.27 -11.06
N PHE A 252 46.49 -6.38 -11.67
CA PHE A 252 46.39 -6.18 -13.11
C PHE A 252 46.79 -4.75 -13.48
N GLU A 253 48.11 -4.52 -13.58
CA GLU A 253 48.73 -3.20 -13.81
C GLU A 253 48.14 -2.39 -14.99
N PHE A 254 47.58 -3.05 -16.01
CA PHE A 254 46.96 -2.36 -17.14
C PHE A 254 45.75 -1.51 -16.73
N LEU A 255 45.02 -1.88 -15.68
CA LEU A 255 43.89 -1.11 -15.15
C LEU A 255 44.31 0.26 -14.59
N LYS A 256 45.58 0.42 -14.15
CA LYS A 256 46.12 1.74 -13.74
C LYS A 256 46.28 2.69 -14.93
N LYS A 257 46.52 2.13 -16.11
CA LYS A 257 46.81 2.88 -17.35
C LYS A 257 45.55 3.35 -18.07
N LEU A 258 44.38 2.80 -17.74
CA LEU A 258 43.10 3.19 -18.30
C LEU A 258 42.63 4.51 -17.67
N GLN A 259 42.67 5.60 -18.43
CA GLN A 259 42.21 6.93 -18.00
C GLN A 259 41.16 7.51 -18.96
N THR A 260 41.21 7.10 -20.23
CA THR A 260 40.36 7.56 -21.32
C THR A 260 39.99 6.41 -22.25
N GLU A 261 38.95 6.57 -23.08
CA GLU A 261 38.57 5.54 -24.06
C GLU A 261 39.69 5.19 -25.06
N ALA A 262 40.62 6.13 -25.31
CA ALA A 262 41.73 5.92 -26.22
C ALA A 262 42.75 4.90 -25.69
N ASP A 263 42.88 4.79 -24.36
CA ASP A 263 43.84 3.88 -23.73
C ASP A 263 43.48 2.39 -23.97
N PHE A 264 42.21 2.10 -24.23
CA PHE A 264 41.73 0.73 -24.51
C PHE A 264 42.25 0.17 -25.84
N VAL A 265 42.71 1.02 -26.76
CA VAL A 265 43.34 0.56 -28.02
C VAL A 265 44.68 -0.14 -27.76
N LEU A 266 45.30 0.13 -26.61
CA LEU A 266 46.59 -0.43 -26.22
C LEU A 266 46.48 -1.77 -25.49
N LEU A 267 45.26 -2.26 -25.24
CA LEU A 267 45.05 -3.54 -24.57
C LEU A 267 45.44 -4.72 -25.47
N THR A 268 46.20 -5.62 -24.89
CA THR A 268 46.55 -6.92 -25.50
C THR A 268 45.36 -7.89 -25.42
N ASP A 269 45.37 -8.92 -26.28
CA ASP A 269 44.35 -9.98 -26.24
C ASP A 269 44.26 -10.67 -24.87
N GLU A 270 45.38 -10.80 -24.14
CA GLU A 270 45.39 -11.38 -22.80
C GLU A 270 44.77 -10.45 -21.75
N GLU A 271 45.02 -9.14 -21.82
CA GLU A 271 44.38 -8.17 -20.92
C GLU A 271 42.86 -8.11 -21.15
N ILE A 272 42.41 -8.25 -22.41
CA ILE A 272 40.98 -8.39 -22.71
C ILE A 272 40.41 -9.70 -22.14
N LYS A 273 41.16 -10.81 -22.22
CA LYS A 273 40.75 -12.08 -21.58
C LYS A 273 40.70 -11.98 -20.07
N VAL A 274 41.56 -11.18 -19.43
CA VAL A 274 41.46 -10.91 -17.99
C VAL A 274 40.17 -10.16 -17.66
N LEU A 275 39.81 -9.13 -18.45
CA LEU A 275 38.51 -8.44 -18.31
C LEU A 275 37.32 -9.40 -18.46
N GLN A 276 37.43 -10.42 -19.32
CA GLN A 276 36.40 -11.43 -19.52
C GLN A 276 36.38 -12.50 -18.41
N ARG A 277 37.54 -12.97 -17.95
CA ARG A 277 37.60 -14.07 -16.96
C ARG A 277 37.30 -13.57 -15.55
N GLU A 278 38.02 -12.54 -15.12
CA GLU A 278 37.99 -12.06 -13.73
C GLU A 278 36.81 -11.12 -13.46
N PHE A 279 36.44 -10.31 -14.45
CA PHE A 279 35.39 -9.28 -14.31
C PHE A 279 34.15 -9.54 -15.19
N GLN A 280 34.16 -10.60 -16.01
CA GLN A 280 33.09 -10.99 -16.95
C GLN A 280 32.49 -9.82 -17.72
N VAL A 281 33.36 -8.94 -18.21
CA VAL A 281 32.99 -7.93 -19.18
C VAL A 281 32.60 -8.65 -20.47
N ALA A 282 31.30 -8.71 -20.75
CA ALA A 282 30.77 -9.41 -21.91
C ALA A 282 31.28 -8.75 -23.20
N CYS A 283 32.21 -9.38 -23.92
CA CYS A 283 32.70 -8.88 -25.20
C CYS A 283 32.14 -9.74 -26.35
N PRO A 284 30.83 -9.67 -26.67
CA PRO A 284 30.29 -10.47 -27.75
C PRO A 284 30.82 -9.95 -29.08
N HIS A 285 31.34 -10.86 -29.88
CA HIS A 285 31.53 -10.60 -31.30
C HIS A 285 30.18 -10.27 -31.94
N GLN A 286 30.08 -9.12 -32.60
CA GLN A 286 28.91 -8.85 -33.45
C GLN A 286 28.95 -9.82 -34.64
N ILE A 287 28.14 -10.87 -34.55
CA ILE A 287 27.99 -11.92 -35.55
C ILE A 287 26.52 -11.90 -36.01
N ASP A 288 26.31 -11.80 -37.32
CA ASP A 288 24.99 -12.02 -37.89
C ASP A 288 24.59 -13.51 -37.82
N ALA A 289 23.28 -13.78 -37.80
CA ALA A 289 22.74 -15.12 -37.61
C ALA A 289 23.26 -16.14 -38.65
N PHE A 290 23.57 -15.70 -39.86
CA PHE A 290 24.10 -16.57 -40.92
C PHE A 290 25.56 -16.95 -40.66
N THR A 291 26.39 -16.00 -40.24
CA THR A 291 27.78 -16.25 -39.84
C THR A 291 27.86 -17.11 -38.58
N LEU A 292 26.97 -16.91 -37.60
CA LEU A 292 26.89 -17.76 -36.41
C LEU A 292 26.55 -19.21 -36.77
N ALA A 293 25.52 -19.39 -37.60
CA ALA A 293 25.11 -20.70 -38.08
C ALA A 293 26.23 -21.38 -38.90
N SER A 294 27.00 -20.60 -39.66
CA SER A 294 28.14 -21.10 -40.43
C SER A 294 29.30 -21.54 -39.52
N LEU A 295 29.59 -20.79 -38.45
CA LEU A 295 30.58 -21.18 -37.43
C LEU A 295 30.17 -22.45 -36.69
N GLN A 296 28.92 -22.52 -36.21
CA GLN A 296 28.38 -23.66 -35.49
C GLN A 296 28.35 -24.95 -36.34
N ARG A 297 28.13 -24.81 -37.65
CA ARG A 297 28.15 -25.95 -38.60
C ARG A 297 29.55 -26.29 -39.13
N GLY A 298 30.58 -25.56 -38.69
CA GLY A 298 31.97 -25.76 -39.17
C GLY A 298 32.21 -25.31 -40.62
N LEU A 299 31.25 -24.59 -41.22
CA LEU A 299 31.25 -24.14 -42.62
C LEU A 299 31.85 -22.74 -42.80
N ALA A 300 32.23 -22.08 -41.70
CA ALA A 300 32.91 -20.78 -41.75
C ALA A 300 34.28 -20.88 -42.43
N SER A 301 34.65 -19.85 -43.20
CA SER A 301 35.99 -19.74 -43.80
C SER A 301 37.07 -19.59 -42.72
N ASP A 302 38.32 -19.94 -43.05
CA ASP A 302 39.42 -19.86 -42.08
C ASP A 302 39.67 -18.43 -41.59
N ALA A 303 39.47 -17.41 -42.44
CA ALA A 303 39.54 -16.01 -42.04
C ALA A 303 38.42 -15.62 -41.05
N VAL A 304 37.23 -16.21 -41.20
CA VAL A 304 36.10 -16.01 -40.27
C VAL A 304 36.38 -16.74 -38.95
N LYS A 305 36.88 -17.98 -39.01
CA LYS A 305 37.31 -18.73 -37.82
C LYS A 305 38.41 -17.97 -37.06
N GLU A 306 39.44 -17.47 -37.76
CA GLU A 306 40.54 -16.71 -37.18
C GLU A 306 40.08 -15.38 -36.57
N LYS A 307 39.18 -14.65 -37.25
CA LYS A 307 38.56 -13.42 -36.71
C LYS A 307 37.86 -13.66 -35.37
N PHE A 308 37.17 -14.80 -35.24
CA PHE A 308 36.43 -15.16 -34.04
C PHE A 308 37.24 -15.97 -33.01
N THR A 309 38.51 -16.27 -33.30
CA THR A 309 39.49 -16.71 -32.28
C THR A 309 40.16 -15.55 -31.52
N LYS A 310 40.09 -14.32 -32.05
CA LYS A 310 40.56 -13.11 -31.34
C LYS A 310 39.49 -12.62 -30.35
N ALA A 311 39.89 -11.93 -29.29
CA ALA A 311 38.93 -11.33 -28.37
C ALA A 311 38.14 -10.20 -29.07
N ALA A 312 36.83 -10.10 -28.83
CA ALA A 312 36.04 -9.01 -29.41
C ALA A 312 36.44 -7.68 -28.77
N GLY A 313 36.41 -6.60 -29.55
CA GLY A 313 36.69 -5.26 -29.04
C GLY A 313 35.59 -4.76 -28.10
N LEU A 314 35.98 -3.99 -27.07
CA LEU A 314 35.06 -3.32 -26.16
C LEU A 314 34.29 -2.19 -26.87
N THR A 315 33.00 -2.10 -26.59
CA THR A 315 32.17 -0.96 -27.03
C THR A 315 32.50 0.30 -26.23
N SER A 316 32.17 1.49 -26.75
CA SER A 316 32.37 2.75 -26.01
C SER A 316 31.62 2.76 -24.68
N ALA A 317 30.38 2.24 -24.63
CA ALA A 317 29.61 2.11 -23.39
C ALA A 317 30.38 1.31 -22.31
N GLN A 318 31.00 0.20 -22.71
CA GLN A 318 31.80 -0.64 -21.80
C GLN A 318 33.08 0.04 -21.34
N LYS A 319 33.77 0.75 -22.24
CA LYS A 319 34.97 1.52 -21.87
C LYS A 319 34.63 2.60 -20.85
N GLN A 320 33.54 3.34 -21.08
CA GLN A 320 33.07 4.37 -20.15
C GLN A 320 32.65 3.79 -18.81
N ALA A 321 31.94 2.66 -18.83
CA ALA A 321 31.60 1.92 -17.62
C ALA A 321 32.84 1.54 -16.82
N ILE A 322 33.85 0.93 -17.46
CA ILE A 322 35.09 0.54 -16.79
C ILE A 322 35.78 1.75 -16.14
N LEU A 323 35.90 2.86 -16.87
CA LEU A 323 36.51 4.09 -16.35
C LEU A 323 35.70 4.69 -15.19
N GLY A 324 34.37 4.72 -15.31
CA GLY A 324 33.46 5.22 -14.28
C GLY A 324 33.52 4.38 -13.01
N ASP A 325 33.36 3.07 -13.14
CA ASP A 325 33.39 2.13 -12.03
C ASP A 325 34.75 2.15 -11.33
N LEU A 326 35.87 2.20 -12.06
CA LEU A 326 37.20 2.38 -11.46
C LEU A 326 37.27 3.65 -10.59
N LYS A 327 36.68 4.75 -11.05
CA LYS A 327 36.65 6.01 -10.29
C LYS A 327 35.73 5.89 -9.07
N VAL A 328 34.56 5.29 -9.22
CA VAL A 328 33.57 5.04 -8.15
C VAL A 328 34.19 4.19 -7.04
N ILE A 329 34.76 3.02 -7.39
CA ILE A 329 35.42 2.10 -6.44
C ILE A 329 36.56 2.78 -5.71
N ARG A 330 37.43 3.50 -6.42
CA ARG A 330 38.56 4.25 -5.82
C ARG A 330 38.10 5.35 -4.86
N SER A 331 36.92 5.92 -5.09
CA SER A 331 36.37 7.00 -4.28
C SER A 331 35.61 6.52 -3.03
N TYR A 332 35.21 5.25 -2.98
CA TYR A 332 34.50 4.68 -1.84
C TYR A 332 35.30 4.87 -0.55
N GLN A 333 34.64 5.23 0.55
CA GLN A 333 35.24 5.29 1.88
C GLN A 333 34.31 4.63 2.89
N PHE A 334 34.84 3.76 3.74
CA PHE A 334 34.05 3.13 4.80
C PHE A 334 33.74 4.13 5.91
N ARG A 335 32.44 4.30 6.24
CA ARG A 335 31.95 5.34 7.18
C ARG A 335 31.19 4.80 8.40
N HIS A 336 31.04 3.48 8.52
CA HIS A 336 30.10 2.86 9.47
C HIS A 336 30.77 2.14 10.67
N GLU A 337 31.96 2.59 11.10
CA GLU A 337 32.75 1.92 12.15
C GLU A 337 31.96 1.69 13.45
N GLN A 338 31.06 2.61 13.81
CA GLN A 338 30.23 2.54 15.02
C GLN A 338 28.96 1.69 14.85
N SER A 339 28.60 1.30 13.63
CA SER A 339 27.36 0.57 13.30
C SER A 339 27.57 -0.31 12.07
N LYS A 340 28.49 -1.26 12.18
CA LYS A 340 28.85 -2.17 11.07
C LYS A 340 27.75 -3.18 10.74
N SER A 341 27.05 -3.67 11.77
CA SER A 341 26.05 -4.72 11.59
C SER A 341 24.82 -4.23 10.84
N LEU A 342 24.23 -5.16 10.09
CA LEU A 342 22.98 -4.99 9.39
C LEU A 342 21.80 -5.52 10.23
N VAL A 343 20.59 -5.05 9.94
CA VAL A 343 19.35 -5.58 10.54
C VAL A 343 18.88 -6.91 9.92
N ILE A 344 19.64 -7.45 8.97
CA ILE A 344 19.34 -8.66 8.18
C ILE A 344 20.51 -9.66 8.24
N PRO A 345 20.25 -10.97 8.15
CA PRO A 345 21.31 -11.97 8.11
C PRO A 345 22.17 -11.86 6.84
N VAL A 346 23.47 -12.16 6.98
CA VAL A 346 24.48 -12.18 5.93
C VAL A 346 25.02 -13.61 5.76
N ILE A 347 25.14 -14.05 4.50
CA ILE A 347 25.78 -15.31 4.12
C ILE A 347 27.00 -14.97 3.25
N GLY A 348 28.19 -15.42 3.65
CA GLY A 348 29.41 -15.28 2.86
C GLY A 348 29.67 -16.50 1.98
N MET A 349 30.20 -16.29 0.78
CA MET A 349 30.63 -17.35 -0.14
C MET A 349 32.02 -17.05 -0.71
N CYS A 350 32.88 -18.06 -0.75
CA CYS A 350 34.26 -17.94 -1.23
C CYS A 350 34.76 -19.27 -1.80
N HIS A 351 35.89 -19.21 -2.53
CA HIS A 351 36.75 -20.35 -2.79
C HIS A 351 38.21 -19.95 -2.55
N ASP A 352 39.06 -20.91 -2.20
CA ASP A 352 40.43 -20.68 -1.74
C ASP A 352 41.40 -20.26 -2.86
N GLU A 353 41.03 -20.45 -4.12
CA GLU A 353 41.80 -20.04 -5.30
C GLU A 353 41.30 -18.74 -5.95
N ASP A 354 40.45 -17.95 -5.28
CA ASP A 354 40.03 -16.64 -5.79
C ASP A 354 41.26 -15.71 -5.90
N PRO A 355 41.56 -15.19 -7.11
CA PRO A 355 42.75 -14.39 -7.32
C PRO A 355 42.71 -13.01 -6.64
N LEU A 356 41.55 -12.45 -6.34
CA LEU A 356 41.44 -11.08 -5.82
C LEU A 356 41.09 -11.01 -4.33
N VAL A 357 40.41 -12.03 -3.79
CA VAL A 357 39.88 -11.99 -2.43
C VAL A 357 40.12 -13.30 -1.70
N GLY A 358 40.82 -13.25 -0.58
CA GLY A 358 41.05 -14.42 0.26
C GLY A 358 39.83 -14.78 1.11
N THR A 359 39.71 -16.06 1.47
CA THR A 359 38.63 -16.58 2.33
C THR A 359 38.53 -15.86 3.67
N SER A 360 39.65 -15.52 4.30
CA SER A 360 39.67 -14.76 5.56
C SER A 360 39.00 -13.39 5.42
N SER A 361 39.18 -12.72 4.29
CA SER A 361 38.58 -11.41 4.02
C SER A 361 37.06 -11.49 3.88
N VAL A 362 36.54 -12.61 3.38
CA VAL A 362 35.09 -12.88 3.31
C VAL A 362 34.54 -13.28 4.68
N GLU A 363 35.30 -14.01 5.50
CA GLU A 363 34.88 -14.39 6.85
C GLU A 363 34.60 -13.18 7.75
N GLU A 364 35.32 -12.07 7.56
CA GLU A 364 35.13 -10.81 8.29
C GLU A 364 33.74 -10.17 8.10
N TRP A 365 32.96 -10.59 7.08
CA TRP A 365 31.54 -10.24 6.97
C TRP A 365 30.70 -10.71 8.18
N ARG A 366 31.24 -11.62 9.02
CA ARG A 366 30.66 -11.99 10.31
C ARG A 366 30.38 -10.78 11.21
N GLU A 367 31.22 -9.73 11.19
CA GLU A 367 31.00 -8.49 11.96
C GLU A 367 29.78 -7.70 11.47
N TYR A 368 29.36 -7.93 10.22
CA TYR A 368 28.28 -7.22 9.54
C TYR A 368 26.94 -7.97 9.64
N ASN A 369 26.98 -9.22 10.11
CA ASN A 369 25.80 -10.05 10.24
C ASN A 369 24.83 -9.51 11.31
N LYS A 370 23.53 -9.80 11.13
CA LYS A 370 22.50 -9.44 12.11
C LYS A 370 22.81 -10.00 13.50
N PRO A 371 22.84 -9.15 14.54
CA PRO A 371 23.00 -9.61 15.91
C PRO A 371 21.97 -10.68 16.29
N GLY A 372 22.42 -11.76 16.93
CA GLY A 372 21.55 -12.87 17.32
C GLY A 372 21.21 -13.86 16.21
N THR A 373 21.86 -13.76 15.04
CA THR A 373 21.78 -14.77 13.97
C THR A 373 23.14 -15.41 13.70
N ASP A 374 23.14 -16.66 13.24
CA ASP A 374 24.37 -17.37 12.90
C ASP A 374 24.88 -16.94 11.52
N PHE A 375 26.10 -16.39 11.48
CA PHE A 375 26.80 -16.12 10.23
C PHE A 375 27.22 -17.44 9.58
N LYS A 376 26.87 -17.62 8.31
CA LYS A 376 27.24 -18.79 7.52
C LYS A 376 28.27 -18.39 6.47
N LEU A 377 29.44 -19.02 6.53
CA LEU A 377 30.45 -18.98 5.46
C LEU A 377 30.35 -20.27 4.64
N VAL A 378 30.26 -20.15 3.33
CA VAL A 378 30.17 -21.26 2.38
C VAL A 378 31.47 -21.31 1.58
N HIS A 379 32.22 -22.38 1.80
CA HIS A 379 33.37 -22.78 1.02
C HIS A 379 32.88 -23.54 -0.21
N LEU A 380 33.08 -22.99 -1.40
CA LEU A 380 32.57 -23.60 -2.63
C LEU A 380 33.31 -24.90 -2.98
N GLU A 381 34.59 -24.99 -2.64
CA GLU A 381 35.43 -26.18 -2.75
C GLU A 381 34.88 -27.38 -1.97
N ASP A 382 34.11 -27.14 -0.89
CA ASP A 382 33.52 -28.20 -0.07
C ASP A 382 32.19 -28.73 -0.64
N ILE A 383 31.56 -27.99 -1.54
CA ILE A 383 30.20 -28.30 -2.01
C ILE A 383 30.10 -28.49 -3.53
N ALA A 384 31.00 -27.90 -4.33
CA ALA A 384 30.95 -27.97 -5.79
C ALA A 384 31.30 -29.37 -6.31
N GLU A 385 30.46 -29.93 -7.17
CA GLU A 385 30.74 -31.23 -7.81
C GLU A 385 32.01 -31.22 -8.69
N ASP A 386 32.33 -30.08 -9.31
CA ASP A 386 33.54 -29.87 -10.12
C ASP A 386 34.36 -28.71 -9.55
N SER A 387 35.05 -28.95 -8.43
CA SER A 387 35.90 -27.95 -7.76
C SER A 387 37.02 -27.42 -8.68
N ASP A 388 37.47 -28.22 -9.65
CA ASP A 388 38.50 -27.83 -10.64
C ASP A 388 38.01 -26.76 -11.62
N LEU A 389 36.70 -26.46 -11.64
CA LEU A 389 36.12 -25.39 -12.47
C LEU A 389 36.27 -24.01 -11.81
N LEU A 390 36.21 -23.93 -10.47
CA LEU A 390 36.23 -22.65 -9.74
C LEU A 390 37.52 -21.85 -10.01
N PRO A 391 38.74 -22.45 -9.96
CA PRO A 391 39.96 -21.73 -10.33
C PRO A 391 39.98 -21.23 -11.78
N LYS A 392 39.34 -21.97 -12.71
CA LYS A 392 39.27 -21.59 -14.13
C LYS A 392 38.34 -20.40 -14.37
N GLN A 393 37.32 -20.26 -13.53
CA GLN A 393 36.39 -19.12 -13.52
C GLN A 393 37.03 -17.88 -12.87
N GLY A 394 38.08 -18.08 -12.06
CA GLY A 394 38.80 -16.99 -11.40
C GLY A 394 37.91 -16.27 -10.40
N HIS A 395 37.98 -14.94 -10.41
CA HIS A 395 37.16 -14.11 -9.54
C HIS A 395 35.68 -14.12 -9.94
N GLY A 396 35.36 -14.33 -11.23
CA GLY A 396 34.00 -14.24 -11.76
C GLY A 396 33.08 -15.45 -11.53
N PHE A 397 33.33 -16.27 -10.51
CA PHE A 397 32.67 -17.56 -10.29
C PHE A 397 31.18 -17.49 -9.99
N THR A 398 30.62 -16.34 -9.60
CA THR A 398 29.16 -16.17 -9.40
C THR A 398 28.42 -15.64 -10.61
N MET A 399 29.17 -15.11 -11.59
CA MET A 399 28.64 -14.62 -12.85
C MET A 399 28.38 -15.77 -13.82
N THR A 400 29.26 -16.77 -13.85
CA THR A 400 28.98 -18.09 -14.46
C THR A 400 28.89 -19.14 -13.35
N PRO A 401 27.81 -19.15 -12.54
CA PRO A 401 27.77 -19.91 -11.30
C PRO A 401 27.77 -21.42 -11.54
N VAL A 402 28.53 -22.14 -10.72
CA VAL A 402 28.29 -23.57 -10.48
C VAL A 402 26.90 -23.75 -9.83
N PRO A 403 26.21 -24.90 -10.03
CA PRO A 403 24.84 -25.10 -9.52
C PRO A 403 24.65 -24.79 -8.03
N GLU A 404 25.67 -25.05 -7.22
CA GLU A 404 25.67 -24.91 -5.77
C GLU A 404 25.61 -23.45 -5.31
N VAL A 405 26.07 -22.52 -6.15
CA VAL A 405 25.92 -21.08 -5.90
C VAL A 405 24.44 -20.69 -5.97
N VAL A 406 23.74 -21.10 -7.04
CA VAL A 406 22.30 -20.87 -7.19
C VAL A 406 21.51 -21.58 -6.10
N GLN A 407 21.91 -22.80 -5.73
CA GLN A 407 21.30 -23.56 -4.65
C GLN A 407 21.47 -22.86 -3.29
N THR A 408 22.62 -22.25 -3.01
CA THR A 408 22.85 -21.49 -1.77
C THR A 408 21.88 -20.31 -1.65
N VAL A 409 21.70 -19.55 -2.73
CA VAL A 409 20.71 -18.46 -2.79
C VAL A 409 19.29 -19.00 -2.63
N GLN A 410 18.97 -20.12 -3.27
CA GLN A 410 17.66 -20.77 -3.11
C GLN A 410 17.39 -21.18 -1.65
N VAL A 411 18.37 -21.81 -0.98
CA VAL A 411 18.26 -22.18 0.44
C VAL A 411 18.06 -20.94 1.32
N ALA A 412 18.72 -19.82 1.01
CA ALA A 412 18.49 -18.56 1.71
C ALA A 412 17.04 -18.07 1.53
N CYS A 413 16.50 -18.14 0.32
CA CYS A 413 15.11 -17.77 0.01
C CYS A 413 14.07 -18.69 0.70
N GLU A 414 14.42 -19.96 0.93
CA GLU A 414 13.58 -20.91 1.66
C GLU A 414 13.64 -20.68 3.18
N LYS A 415 14.84 -20.40 3.70
CA LYS A 415 15.09 -20.20 5.13
C LYS A 415 14.57 -18.86 5.63
N PHE A 416 14.78 -17.79 4.88
CA PHE A 416 14.46 -16.43 5.29
C PHE A 416 13.27 -15.92 4.48
N GLN A 417 12.16 -15.62 5.17
CA GLN A 417 10.92 -15.16 4.54
C GLN A 417 10.21 -14.16 5.45
N LEU A 418 9.51 -13.21 4.83
CA LEU A 418 8.52 -12.39 5.52
C LEU A 418 7.32 -13.28 5.87
N MET A 419 6.94 -13.28 7.15
CA MET A 419 5.76 -14.02 7.60
C MET A 419 4.49 -13.26 7.19
N LYS A 420 3.77 -13.77 6.18
CA LYS A 420 2.54 -13.16 5.64
C LYS A 420 1.25 -13.82 6.16
N GLU A 421 1.31 -15.08 6.58
CA GLU A 421 0.18 -15.80 7.21
C GLU A 421 0.30 -15.61 8.73
N VAL A 422 -0.36 -14.57 9.27
CA VAL A 422 -0.08 -14.05 10.63
C VAL A 422 -1.10 -14.50 11.67
N ASP A 423 -2.20 -15.19 11.32
CA ASP A 423 -3.29 -15.45 12.27
C ASP A 423 -2.79 -16.12 13.59
N ASP A 424 -1.77 -16.98 13.53
CA ASP A 424 -1.11 -17.62 14.69
C ASP A 424 -0.01 -16.79 15.37
N LEU A 425 0.45 -15.72 14.71
CA LEU A 425 1.53 -14.84 15.12
C LEU A 425 1.04 -13.44 15.56
N LEU A 426 -0.28 -13.24 15.57
CA LEU A 426 -0.88 -11.98 16.01
C LEU A 426 -0.49 -11.68 17.48
N PRO A 427 -0.10 -10.44 17.81
CA PRO A 427 0.20 -10.06 19.19
C PRO A 427 -0.92 -10.46 20.15
N ASN A 428 -0.58 -11.02 21.30
CA ASN A 428 -1.59 -11.45 22.26
C ASN A 428 -2.36 -10.23 22.83
N PRO A 429 -3.66 -10.09 22.55
CA PRO A 429 -4.45 -8.94 23.01
C PRO A 429 -4.93 -9.08 24.47
N GLY A 430 -4.51 -10.14 25.16
CA GLY A 430 -4.97 -10.50 26.50
C GLY A 430 -6.25 -11.35 26.48
N PRO A 431 -6.84 -11.64 27.65
CA PRO A 431 -8.04 -12.47 27.73
C PRO A 431 -9.24 -11.79 27.06
N MET A 432 -9.89 -12.53 26.16
CA MET A 432 -11.16 -12.13 25.51
C MET A 432 -12.37 -12.81 26.13
N GLU A 433 -12.15 -13.66 27.12
CA GLU A 433 -13.18 -14.30 27.93
C GLU A 433 -13.12 -13.78 29.35
N GLY A 434 -14.21 -13.97 30.10
CA GLY A 434 -14.29 -13.60 31.50
C GLY A 434 -15.64 -13.04 31.89
N PRO A 435 -15.84 -12.77 33.20
CA PRO A 435 -17.08 -12.19 33.69
C PRO A 435 -17.27 -10.78 33.15
N MET A 436 -18.54 -10.40 33.02
CA MET A 436 -18.94 -9.04 32.71
C MET A 436 -18.81 -8.18 33.97
N PRO A 437 -18.18 -7.00 33.91
CA PRO A 437 -18.13 -6.09 35.05
C PRO A 437 -19.53 -5.56 35.37
N ALA A 438 -19.79 -5.24 36.64
CA ALA A 438 -21.06 -4.62 37.05
C ALA A 438 -21.15 -3.16 36.57
N GLU A 439 -20.04 -2.43 36.59
CA GLU A 439 -19.95 -1.02 36.18
C GLU A 439 -18.63 -0.75 35.45
N VAL A 440 -18.67 0.13 34.44
CA VAL A 440 -17.51 0.69 33.73
C VAL A 440 -17.79 2.14 33.30
N ASP A 441 -16.77 2.94 33.00
CA ASP A 441 -17.02 4.29 32.48
C ASP A 441 -17.59 4.25 31.05
N CYS A 442 -17.02 3.40 30.18
CA CYS A 442 -17.43 3.33 28.78
C CYS A 442 -17.56 1.89 28.26
N ILE A 443 -18.63 1.62 27.52
CA ILE A 443 -18.79 0.39 26.73
C ILE A 443 -18.60 0.70 25.24
N ILE A 444 -17.75 -0.09 24.58
CA ILE A 444 -17.53 -0.04 23.13
C ILE A 444 -18.12 -1.31 22.51
N VAL A 445 -19.05 -1.16 21.57
CA VAL A 445 -19.75 -2.27 20.92
C VAL A 445 -19.17 -2.51 19.52
N GLY A 446 -18.50 -3.64 19.34
CA GLY A 446 -17.76 -4.02 18.14
C GLY A 446 -16.24 -3.87 18.34
N ALA A 447 -15.49 -4.93 18.08
CA ALA A 447 -14.04 -5.04 18.19
C ALA A 447 -13.36 -5.17 16.81
N GLY A 448 -13.94 -4.54 15.78
CA GLY A 448 -13.26 -4.25 14.53
C GLY A 448 -12.31 -3.05 14.65
N ILE A 449 -11.63 -2.70 13.55
CA ILE A 449 -10.68 -1.56 13.49
C ILE A 449 -11.23 -0.29 14.17
N ALA A 450 -12.46 0.13 13.85
CA ALA A 450 -13.05 1.34 14.42
C ALA A 450 -13.26 1.27 15.94
N GLY A 451 -13.74 0.14 16.44
CA GLY A 451 -13.99 -0.05 17.86
C GLY A 451 -12.70 -0.19 18.68
N ILE A 452 -11.68 -0.86 18.14
CA ILE A 452 -10.35 -0.92 18.76
C ILE A 452 -9.73 0.47 18.84
N THR A 453 -9.85 1.28 17.78
CA THR A 453 -9.39 2.67 17.75
C THR A 453 -10.15 3.55 18.75
N GLN A 454 -11.48 3.43 18.84
CA GLN A 454 -12.26 4.19 19.83
C GLN A 454 -11.90 3.78 21.26
N ALA A 455 -11.76 2.48 21.51
CA ALA A 455 -11.39 1.96 22.83
C ALA A 455 -10.02 2.48 23.25
N LYS A 456 -9.02 2.47 22.35
CA LYS A 456 -7.72 3.11 22.58
C LYS A 456 -7.89 4.58 22.97
N ALA A 457 -8.65 5.35 22.18
CA ALA A 457 -8.85 6.78 22.42
C ALA A 457 -9.47 7.06 23.80
N ILE A 458 -10.43 6.25 24.25
CA ILE A 458 -11.04 6.40 25.59
C ILE A 458 -10.10 5.96 26.71
N VAL A 459 -9.36 4.85 26.54
CA VAL A 459 -8.37 4.36 27.53
C VAL A 459 -7.28 5.41 27.80
N GLU A 460 -6.85 6.16 26.76
CA GLU A 460 -5.88 7.27 26.90
C GLU A 460 -6.37 8.38 27.86
N THR A 461 -7.66 8.45 28.17
CA THR A 461 -8.22 9.41 29.14
C THR A 461 -8.16 8.93 30.59
N GLY A 462 -7.67 7.70 30.83
CA GLY A 462 -7.65 7.06 32.15
C GLY A 462 -8.99 6.42 32.57
N ARG A 463 -10.00 6.42 31.69
CA ARG A 463 -11.33 5.81 31.95
C ARG A 463 -11.30 4.29 31.81
N SER A 464 -12.12 3.62 32.61
CA SER A 464 -12.36 2.17 32.48
C SER A 464 -13.22 1.86 31.25
N VAL A 465 -12.79 0.88 30.45
CA VAL A 465 -13.44 0.52 29.19
C VAL A 465 -13.72 -0.98 29.15
N LEU A 466 -14.90 -1.32 28.64
CA LEU A 466 -15.26 -2.66 28.22
C LEU A 466 -15.54 -2.67 26.71
N VAL A 467 -14.85 -3.53 25.97
CA VAL A 467 -15.11 -3.75 24.54
C VAL A 467 -15.80 -5.09 24.38
N VAL A 468 -16.98 -5.09 23.75
CA VAL A 468 -17.77 -6.30 23.51
C VAL A 468 -17.89 -6.58 22.01
N ASP A 469 -17.75 -7.84 21.61
CA ASP A 469 -18.01 -8.28 20.23
C ASP A 469 -18.71 -9.64 20.22
N ARG A 470 -19.63 -9.83 19.29
CA ARG A 470 -20.37 -11.08 19.10
C ARG A 470 -19.51 -12.18 18.48
N TYR A 471 -18.50 -11.82 17.72
CA TYR A 471 -17.60 -12.78 17.11
C TYR A 471 -16.61 -13.35 18.12
N ARG A 472 -15.96 -14.46 17.73
CA ARG A 472 -15.05 -15.21 18.59
C ARG A 472 -13.72 -14.52 18.88
N THR A 473 -13.39 -13.48 18.11
CA THR A 473 -12.13 -12.74 18.24
C THR A 473 -12.29 -11.33 17.64
N ILE A 474 -11.28 -10.49 17.79
CA ILE A 474 -11.22 -9.12 17.26
C ILE A 474 -10.79 -9.08 15.78
N GLY A 475 -10.97 -7.92 15.15
CA GLY A 475 -10.53 -7.64 13.76
C GLY A 475 -11.67 -7.29 12.79
N GLY A 476 -12.91 -7.64 13.12
CA GLY A 476 -14.10 -7.26 12.35
C GLY A 476 -14.03 -7.75 10.89
N ILE A 477 -14.30 -6.85 9.93
CA ILE A 477 -14.30 -7.17 8.48
C ILE A 477 -13.01 -7.86 8.06
N TRP A 478 -11.86 -7.37 8.51
CA TRP A 478 -10.55 -7.93 8.17
C TRP A 478 -10.35 -9.36 8.67
N MET A 479 -11.03 -9.77 9.73
CA MET A 479 -10.95 -11.13 10.25
C MET A 479 -11.99 -12.08 9.61
N PHE A 480 -13.20 -11.60 9.37
CA PHE A 480 -14.34 -12.48 9.04
C PHE A 480 -14.88 -12.35 7.61
N TYR A 481 -14.54 -11.29 6.87
CA TYR A 481 -15.09 -11.00 5.54
C TYR A 481 -14.02 -10.72 4.48
N ALA A 482 -12.84 -10.26 4.88
CA ALA A 482 -11.67 -10.24 4.00
C ALA A 482 -11.14 -11.67 3.79
N ASN A 483 -10.64 -11.96 2.59
CA ASN A 483 -9.93 -13.19 2.28
C ASN A 483 -8.41 -13.01 2.43
N ASN A 484 -7.64 -14.10 2.36
CA ASN A 484 -6.17 -14.04 2.49
C ASN A 484 -5.48 -13.19 1.41
N PHE A 485 -6.12 -12.93 0.27
CA PHE A 485 -5.62 -12.08 -0.81
C PHE A 485 -6.10 -10.63 -0.72
N SER A 486 -7.00 -10.30 0.22
CA SER A 486 -7.59 -8.96 0.33
C SER A 486 -6.55 -7.90 0.68
N ARG A 487 -6.77 -6.71 0.11
CA ARG A 487 -5.94 -5.52 0.28
C ARG A 487 -6.81 -4.30 0.52
N VAL A 488 -6.26 -3.30 1.21
CA VAL A 488 -6.91 -2.01 1.39
C VAL A 488 -6.98 -1.27 0.06
N ASN A 489 -8.11 -0.65 -0.26
CA ASN A 489 -8.27 0.16 -1.49
C ASN A 489 -7.62 1.54 -1.43
N SER A 490 -7.09 1.94 -0.29
CA SER A 490 -6.43 3.22 -0.06
C SER A 490 -4.93 3.04 0.21
N SER A 491 -4.13 4.02 -0.20
CA SER A 491 -2.71 4.06 0.05
C SER A 491 -2.39 3.99 1.54
N GLU A 492 -1.26 3.37 1.86
CA GLU A 492 -0.86 3.03 3.21
C GLU A 492 -0.78 4.21 4.18
N PRO A 493 -0.27 5.41 3.82
CA PRO A 493 -0.27 6.54 4.74
C PRO A 493 -1.66 6.95 5.25
N ALA A 494 -2.71 6.72 4.44
CA ALA A 494 -4.10 7.00 4.79
C ALA A 494 -4.75 5.89 5.62
N TYR A 495 -4.15 4.69 5.64
CA TYR A 495 -4.69 3.51 6.32
C TYR A 495 -3.78 2.93 7.42
N ARG A 496 -2.62 3.55 7.70
CA ARG A 496 -1.69 3.13 8.76
C ARG A 496 -2.32 3.27 10.15
N ILE A 497 -2.38 2.16 10.89
CA ILE A 497 -2.98 2.07 12.23
C ILE A 497 -1.92 2.24 13.32
N VAL A 498 -0.74 1.62 13.15
CA VAL A 498 0.37 1.68 14.10
C VAL A 498 1.59 2.33 13.45
N ASN A 499 2.19 3.31 14.13
CA ASN A 499 3.53 3.80 13.82
C ASN A 499 4.51 3.07 14.74
N GLN A 500 5.15 2.00 14.26
CA GLN A 500 6.12 1.26 15.08
C GLN A 500 7.48 1.96 15.05
N GLU A 501 8.06 2.20 16.22
CA GLU A 501 9.41 2.77 16.38
C GLU A 501 10.40 1.68 16.84
N GLY A 502 11.59 1.64 16.24
CA GLY A 502 12.70 0.76 16.67
C GLY A 502 13.40 0.00 15.54
N PRO A 503 14.49 -0.74 15.84
CA PRO A 503 15.22 -1.51 14.84
C PRO A 503 14.35 -2.60 14.18
N GLY A 504 14.24 -2.56 12.85
CA GLY A 504 13.46 -3.53 12.07
C GLY A 504 11.96 -3.22 11.97
N THR A 505 11.50 -2.05 12.42
CA THR A 505 10.14 -1.58 12.16
C THR A 505 10.05 -1.06 10.72
N ARG A 506 9.07 -1.56 9.98
CA ARG A 506 8.75 -1.11 8.62
C ARG A 506 7.29 -0.65 8.57
N PRO A 507 6.93 0.34 7.75
CA PRO A 507 5.54 0.62 7.49
C PRO A 507 4.91 -0.54 6.71
N ASN A 508 3.59 -0.50 6.58
CA ASN A 508 2.87 -1.53 5.84
C ASN A 508 3.16 -1.42 4.33
N GLU A 509 2.87 -2.50 3.62
CA GLU A 509 2.81 -2.46 2.15
C GLU A 509 1.81 -1.38 1.69
N ASP A 510 2.08 -0.76 0.53
CA ASP A 510 1.06 0.11 -0.05
C ASP A 510 -0.18 -0.70 -0.45
N HIS A 511 -1.37 -0.13 -0.30
CA HIS A 511 -2.63 -0.89 -0.36
C HIS A 511 -2.57 -2.13 0.55
N SER A 512 -2.37 -1.87 1.84
CA SER A 512 -1.89 -2.86 2.81
C SER A 512 -2.72 -4.16 2.81
N PRO A 513 -2.07 -5.34 2.85
CA PRO A 513 -2.74 -6.63 2.85
C PRO A 513 -3.44 -6.90 4.18
N ARG A 514 -4.43 -7.81 4.15
CA ARG A 514 -5.20 -8.26 5.33
C ARG A 514 -4.34 -8.52 6.57
N HIS A 515 -3.21 -9.21 6.41
CA HIS A 515 -2.37 -9.62 7.54
C HIS A 515 -1.68 -8.45 8.25
N ASP A 516 -1.22 -7.43 7.51
CA ASP A 516 -0.65 -6.21 8.10
C ASP A 516 -1.71 -5.46 8.91
N ILE A 517 -2.93 -5.34 8.37
CA ILE A 517 -4.04 -4.69 9.08
C ILE A 517 -4.44 -5.46 10.35
N LEU A 518 -4.52 -6.80 10.28
CA LEU A 518 -4.79 -7.61 11.47
C LEU A 518 -3.69 -7.49 12.52
N ARG A 519 -2.41 -7.55 12.11
CA ARG A 519 -1.27 -7.37 13.02
C ARG A 519 -1.37 -6.04 13.75
N ASP A 520 -1.66 -4.96 13.03
CA ASP A 520 -1.80 -3.64 13.63
C ASP A 520 -2.98 -3.54 14.60
N ILE A 521 -4.15 -4.09 14.25
CA ILE A 521 -5.32 -4.14 15.16
C ILE A 521 -4.96 -4.87 16.45
N TYR A 522 -4.31 -6.03 16.34
CA TYR A 522 -3.91 -6.83 17.50
C TYR A 522 -2.80 -6.15 18.31
N THR A 523 -1.91 -5.39 17.66
CA THR A 523 -0.86 -4.61 18.33
C THR A 523 -1.47 -3.51 19.19
N VAL A 524 -2.47 -2.77 18.66
CA VAL A 524 -3.21 -1.77 19.46
C VAL A 524 -3.92 -2.47 20.63
N ALA A 525 -4.57 -3.60 20.39
CA ALA A 525 -5.25 -4.34 21.45
C ALA A 525 -4.29 -4.85 22.52
N SER A 526 -3.13 -5.39 22.15
CA SER A 526 -2.12 -5.92 23.09
C SER A 526 -1.48 -4.84 23.95
N VAL A 527 -1.39 -3.60 23.46
CA VAL A 527 -0.83 -2.48 24.22
C VAL A 527 -1.89 -1.83 25.13
N TYR A 528 -3.11 -1.60 24.63
CA TYR A 528 -4.08 -0.75 25.33
C TYR A 528 -5.24 -1.53 25.99
N LEU A 529 -5.59 -2.72 25.48
CA LEU A 529 -6.88 -3.37 25.76
C LEU A 529 -6.79 -4.69 26.52
N GLN A 530 -5.60 -5.06 27.03
CA GLN A 530 -5.49 -6.24 27.88
C GLN A 530 -6.48 -6.20 29.05
N GLY A 531 -7.24 -7.29 29.21
CA GLY A 531 -8.28 -7.43 30.24
C GLY A 531 -9.62 -6.75 29.93
N LYS A 532 -9.71 -5.94 28.87
CA LYS A 532 -10.87 -5.08 28.55
C LYS A 532 -11.79 -5.66 27.47
N LEU A 533 -11.38 -6.75 26.80
CA LEU A 533 -12.11 -7.37 25.70
C LEU A 533 -13.05 -8.48 26.20
N ARG A 534 -14.25 -8.58 25.63
CA ARG A 534 -15.17 -9.72 25.79
C ARG A 534 -15.77 -10.11 24.44
N CYS A 535 -15.30 -11.23 23.89
CA CYS A 535 -15.80 -11.81 22.65
C CYS A 535 -16.93 -12.82 22.91
N CYS A 536 -17.64 -13.24 21.86
CA CYS A 536 -18.87 -14.03 21.97
C CYS A 536 -19.94 -13.38 22.86
N LYS A 537 -19.99 -12.04 22.88
CA LYS A 537 -20.94 -11.24 23.66
C LYS A 537 -21.79 -10.39 22.73
N ASP A 538 -23.09 -10.57 22.79
CA ASP A 538 -24.03 -9.81 21.97
C ASP A 538 -24.77 -8.79 22.82
N VAL A 539 -24.71 -7.51 22.44
CA VAL A 539 -25.47 -6.45 23.10
C VAL A 539 -26.89 -6.52 22.58
N VAL A 540 -27.84 -6.76 23.47
CA VAL A 540 -29.24 -6.99 23.08
C VAL A 540 -30.17 -5.84 23.47
N LYS A 541 -29.77 -5.01 24.43
CA LYS A 541 -30.56 -3.85 24.86
C LYS A 541 -29.69 -2.78 25.53
N VAL A 542 -30.01 -1.51 25.29
CA VAL A 542 -29.43 -0.36 26.01
C VAL A 542 -30.56 0.51 26.55
N ASP A 543 -30.60 0.66 27.88
CA ASP A 543 -31.58 1.48 28.59
C ASP A 543 -30.89 2.74 29.13
N LYS A 544 -31.23 3.92 28.60
CA LYS A 544 -30.76 5.21 29.13
C LYS A 544 -31.48 5.54 30.44
N LYS A 545 -30.73 5.99 31.44
CA LYS A 545 -31.23 6.39 32.77
C LYS A 545 -31.47 7.91 32.83
N ASP A 546 -32.22 8.34 33.83
CA ASP A 546 -32.60 9.75 34.02
C ASP A 546 -31.39 10.68 34.26
N ASP A 547 -30.30 10.15 34.81
CA ASP A 547 -29.05 10.87 35.04
C ASP A 547 -28.13 10.91 33.80
N GLY A 548 -28.57 10.34 32.67
CA GLY A 548 -27.83 10.28 31.42
C GLY A 548 -26.82 9.13 31.30
N THR A 549 -26.79 8.20 32.26
CA THR A 549 -26.02 6.95 32.20
C THR A 549 -26.83 5.83 31.52
N PHE A 550 -26.27 4.62 31.42
CA PHE A 550 -26.87 3.50 30.67
C PHE A 550 -26.78 2.18 31.44
N ASP A 551 -27.84 1.39 31.39
CA ASP A 551 -27.79 -0.05 31.68
C ASP A 551 -27.74 -0.83 30.36
N VAL A 552 -26.68 -1.64 30.16
CA VAL A 552 -26.44 -2.38 28.92
C VAL A 552 -26.60 -3.88 29.16
N GLN A 553 -27.58 -4.48 28.50
CA GLN A 553 -27.81 -5.93 28.57
C GLN A 553 -26.98 -6.66 27.51
N VAL A 554 -26.18 -7.62 27.98
CA VAL A 554 -25.25 -8.39 27.16
C VAL A 554 -25.54 -9.88 27.32
N LYS A 555 -25.78 -10.54 26.19
CA LYS A 555 -25.96 -11.99 26.10
C LYS A 555 -24.64 -12.68 25.82
N ASP A 556 -24.28 -13.65 26.64
CA ASP A 556 -23.23 -14.60 26.33
C ASP A 556 -23.73 -15.56 25.23
N LEU A 557 -23.05 -15.58 24.08
CA LEU A 557 -23.46 -16.42 22.95
C LEU A 557 -23.06 -17.90 23.11
N LYS A 558 -22.19 -18.24 24.06
CA LYS A 558 -21.83 -19.62 24.39
C LYS A 558 -22.79 -20.22 25.42
N SER A 559 -23.07 -19.51 26.52
CA SER A 559 -23.95 -20.02 27.59
C SER A 559 -25.42 -19.63 27.41
N GLY A 560 -25.71 -18.56 26.66
CA GLY A 560 -27.04 -17.98 26.54
C GLY A 560 -27.44 -17.06 27.70
N GLU A 561 -26.61 -16.94 28.73
CA GLU A 561 -26.89 -16.12 29.92
C GLU A 561 -26.91 -14.63 29.60
N LEU A 562 -27.79 -13.91 30.30
CA LEU A 562 -27.87 -12.45 30.24
C LEU A 562 -27.16 -11.85 31.45
N SER A 563 -26.46 -10.75 31.19
CA SER A 563 -25.82 -9.92 32.21
C SER A 563 -26.09 -8.46 31.91
N THR A 564 -26.04 -7.62 32.93
CA THR A 564 -26.21 -6.16 32.78
C THR A 564 -24.96 -5.48 33.31
N THR A 565 -24.41 -4.57 32.52
CA THR A 565 -23.30 -3.69 32.92
C THR A 565 -23.80 -2.25 32.88
N HIS A 566 -23.58 -1.51 33.96
CA HIS A 566 -23.86 -0.08 34.05
C HIS A 566 -22.69 0.71 33.44
N CYS A 567 -22.96 1.77 32.67
CA CYS A 567 -21.91 2.65 32.16
C CYS A 567 -22.31 4.11 31.97
N LYS A 568 -21.31 5.02 32.00
CA LYS A 568 -21.53 6.46 31.84
C LYS A 568 -21.72 6.87 30.38
N CYS A 569 -20.98 6.25 29.47
CA CYS A 569 -21.11 6.47 28.03
C CYS A 569 -20.96 5.18 27.22
N ILE A 570 -21.48 5.19 26.00
CA ILE A 570 -21.46 4.02 25.11
C ILE A 570 -21.20 4.42 23.66
N SER A 571 -20.38 3.60 22.98
CA SER A 571 -19.99 3.81 21.60
C SER A 571 -20.24 2.59 20.72
N PHE A 572 -20.96 2.77 19.62
CA PHE A 572 -21.24 1.71 18.66
C PHE A 572 -20.29 1.76 17.45
N HIS A 573 -19.69 0.63 17.13
CA HIS A 573 -18.82 0.41 15.97
C HIS A 573 -19.25 -0.85 15.19
N VAL A 574 -20.57 -1.01 15.07
CA VAL A 574 -21.20 -2.05 14.25
C VAL A 574 -21.22 -1.58 12.80
N ASN A 575 -20.71 -2.37 11.86
CA ASN A 575 -20.71 -1.95 10.46
C ASN A 575 -22.14 -1.99 9.88
N ARG A 576 -22.70 -0.81 9.61
CA ARG A 576 -24.07 -0.73 9.08
C ARG A 576 -24.22 -1.21 7.63
N ARG A 577 -23.16 -1.20 6.82
CA ARG A 577 -23.19 -1.64 5.42
C ARG A 577 -23.09 -3.16 5.28
N ILE A 578 -22.59 -3.85 6.29
CA ILE A 578 -22.36 -5.30 6.31
C ILE A 578 -23.33 -5.98 7.30
N GLY A 579 -24.61 -6.00 6.95
CA GLY A 579 -25.62 -6.82 7.62
C GLY A 579 -25.66 -8.25 7.05
N ARG A 580 -26.85 -8.81 6.88
CA ARG A 580 -27.01 -10.14 6.26
C ARG A 580 -26.52 -10.12 4.81
N ARG A 581 -25.74 -11.13 4.40
CA ARG A 581 -25.32 -11.35 3.00
C ARG A 581 -26.54 -11.45 2.08
N ARG A 582 -26.45 -10.88 0.87
CA ARG A 582 -27.49 -11.04 -0.16
C ARG A 582 -27.30 -12.36 -0.88
N ASP A 583 -28.05 -13.36 -0.46
CA ASP A 583 -28.05 -14.67 -1.12
C ASP A 583 -28.88 -14.59 -2.41
N LEU A 584 -28.28 -14.97 -3.54
CA LEU A 584 -28.95 -15.07 -4.84
C LEU A 584 -28.95 -16.51 -5.33
N THR A 585 -30.08 -16.93 -5.89
CA THR A 585 -30.22 -18.19 -6.62
C THR A 585 -30.85 -17.87 -7.97
N TRP A 586 -30.35 -18.51 -9.04
CA TRP A 586 -30.83 -18.32 -10.39
C TRP A 586 -31.46 -19.60 -10.95
N ASP A 587 -32.26 -19.44 -12.00
CA ASP A 587 -32.89 -20.55 -12.67
C ASP A 587 -31.83 -21.51 -13.23
N ASN A 588 -32.09 -22.81 -13.07
CA ASN A 588 -31.21 -23.89 -13.54
C ASN A 588 -29.77 -23.90 -12.98
N GLN A 589 -29.49 -23.14 -11.91
CA GLN A 589 -28.14 -23.04 -11.32
C GLN A 589 -27.52 -24.39 -10.93
N LYS A 590 -28.33 -25.39 -10.54
CA LYS A 590 -27.86 -26.75 -10.24
C LYS A 590 -27.25 -27.48 -11.43
N ALA A 591 -27.50 -27.03 -12.66
CA ALA A 591 -26.89 -27.60 -13.86
C ALA A 591 -25.44 -27.15 -14.05
N PHE A 592 -24.99 -26.08 -13.36
CA PHE A 592 -23.64 -25.55 -13.50
C PHE A 592 -22.59 -26.60 -13.18
N ARG A 593 -21.62 -26.77 -14.07
CA ARG A 593 -20.54 -27.76 -13.93
C ARG A 593 -19.26 -27.17 -13.34
N GLY A 594 -19.20 -25.84 -13.22
CA GLY A 594 -18.07 -25.10 -12.66
C GLY A 594 -18.17 -24.93 -11.14
N GLU A 595 -17.28 -24.08 -10.60
CA GLU A 595 -17.23 -23.74 -9.18
C GLU A 595 -18.02 -22.47 -8.89
N GLU A 596 -18.83 -22.47 -7.85
CA GLU A 596 -19.62 -21.32 -7.41
C GLU A 596 -19.36 -21.03 -5.95
N VAL A 597 -18.93 -19.80 -5.65
CA VAL A 597 -18.61 -19.34 -4.30
C VAL A 597 -19.11 -17.92 -4.08
N TYR A 598 -19.16 -17.47 -2.83
CA TYR A 598 -19.23 -16.05 -2.54
C TYR A 598 -17.85 -15.41 -2.53
N GLY A 599 -17.76 -14.16 -2.98
CA GLY A 599 -16.52 -13.39 -3.01
C GLY A 599 -16.13 -12.78 -1.66
N TYR A 600 -16.50 -13.42 -0.55
CA TYR A 600 -16.29 -12.95 0.81
C TYR A 600 -15.58 -14.01 1.63
N ALA A 601 -14.79 -13.57 2.60
CA ALA A 601 -13.99 -14.45 3.46
C ALA A 601 -13.19 -15.44 2.60
N ASN A 602 -12.74 -16.55 3.19
CA ASN A 602 -11.88 -17.49 2.50
C ASN A 602 -12.60 -18.47 1.55
N GLU A 603 -13.84 -18.20 1.11
CA GLU A 603 -14.55 -19.07 0.15
C GLU A 603 -13.84 -19.15 -1.21
N VAL A 604 -13.06 -18.13 -1.58
CA VAL A 604 -12.35 -18.03 -2.88
C VAL A 604 -11.00 -18.75 -2.87
N ILE A 605 -10.39 -18.96 -1.70
CA ILE A 605 -9.03 -19.51 -1.54
C ILE A 605 -8.85 -20.89 -2.20
N PRO A 606 -9.81 -21.84 -2.13
CA PRO A 606 -9.62 -23.17 -2.71
C PRO A 606 -9.67 -23.21 -4.25
N LEU A 607 -10.11 -22.14 -4.91
CA LEU A 607 -10.35 -22.11 -6.35
C LEU A 607 -9.04 -22.15 -7.15
N LYS A 608 -9.11 -22.77 -8.34
CA LYS A 608 -7.97 -22.83 -9.28
C LYS A 608 -8.26 -22.00 -10.53
N PHE A 609 -7.63 -20.84 -10.63
CA PHE A 609 -7.91 -19.87 -11.69
C PHE A 609 -7.20 -20.14 -13.01
N TRP A 610 -6.08 -20.86 -13.02
CA TRP A 610 -5.26 -21.02 -14.22
C TRP A 610 -6.06 -21.46 -15.46
N GLY A 611 -6.09 -20.61 -16.49
CA GLY A 611 -6.77 -20.88 -17.75
C GLY A 611 -8.30 -20.87 -17.68
N LYS A 612 -8.90 -20.47 -16.55
CA LYS A 612 -10.36 -20.49 -16.33
C LYS A 612 -11.06 -19.20 -16.75
N LYS A 613 -12.30 -19.31 -17.18
CA LYS A 613 -13.21 -18.17 -17.40
C LYS A 613 -13.99 -17.90 -16.12
N VAL A 614 -13.87 -16.68 -15.59
CA VAL A 614 -14.45 -16.28 -14.31
C VAL A 614 -15.52 -15.22 -14.55
N ILE A 615 -16.69 -15.40 -13.95
CA ILE A 615 -17.68 -14.33 -13.81
C ILE A 615 -17.69 -13.89 -12.35
N VAL A 616 -17.45 -12.60 -12.12
CA VAL A 616 -17.64 -11.98 -10.80
C VAL A 616 -18.94 -11.18 -10.83
N VAL A 617 -19.94 -11.62 -10.09
CA VAL A 617 -21.27 -11.00 -10.06
C VAL A 617 -21.31 -9.88 -9.02
N GLY A 618 -21.39 -8.64 -9.50
CA GLY A 618 -21.30 -7.42 -8.71
C GLY A 618 -20.35 -6.41 -9.35
N ALA A 619 -20.37 -5.16 -8.88
CA ALA A 619 -19.47 -4.10 -9.36
C ALA A 619 -19.08 -3.14 -8.23
N GLY A 620 -18.88 -3.70 -7.02
CA GLY A 620 -18.36 -2.99 -5.84
C GLY A 620 -16.95 -3.43 -5.48
N ALA A 621 -16.41 -2.95 -4.36
CA ALA A 621 -15.02 -3.21 -3.94
C ALA A 621 -14.65 -4.70 -3.95
N PHE A 622 -15.47 -5.57 -3.32
CA PHE A 622 -15.25 -7.02 -3.35
C PHE A 622 -15.23 -7.62 -4.76
N ALA A 623 -15.96 -7.04 -5.73
CA ALA A 623 -15.96 -7.56 -7.09
C ALA A 623 -14.61 -7.30 -7.78
N PHE A 624 -14.08 -6.08 -7.67
CA PHE A 624 -12.78 -5.73 -8.25
C PHE A 624 -11.61 -6.39 -7.51
N GLU A 625 -11.75 -6.62 -6.19
CA GLU A 625 -10.80 -7.46 -5.45
C GLU A 625 -10.75 -8.88 -6.03
N ASN A 626 -11.91 -9.52 -6.26
CA ASN A 626 -11.95 -10.86 -6.83
C ASN A 626 -11.48 -10.91 -8.30
N LEU A 627 -11.69 -9.85 -9.09
CA LEU A 627 -11.08 -9.71 -10.42
C LEU A 627 -9.55 -9.71 -10.32
N ARG A 628 -8.99 -8.91 -9.39
CA ARG A 628 -7.56 -8.86 -9.13
C ARG A 628 -7.04 -10.26 -8.79
N THR A 629 -7.64 -10.92 -7.80
CA THR A 629 -7.29 -12.28 -7.40
C THR A 629 -7.32 -13.25 -8.58
N ALA A 630 -8.39 -13.24 -9.38
CA ALA A 630 -8.53 -14.15 -10.51
C ALA A 630 -7.40 -13.98 -11.54
N LEU A 631 -7.07 -12.74 -11.92
CA LEU A 631 -6.03 -12.45 -12.91
C LEU A 631 -4.62 -12.77 -12.40
N GLU A 632 -4.34 -12.45 -11.14
CA GLU A 632 -3.05 -12.78 -10.49
C GLU A 632 -2.81 -14.28 -10.49
N HIS A 633 -3.84 -15.08 -10.24
CA HIS A 633 -3.77 -16.55 -10.23
C HIS A 633 -4.01 -17.18 -11.62
N GLY A 634 -3.94 -16.38 -12.69
CA GLY A 634 -3.88 -16.88 -14.07
C GLY A 634 -5.22 -17.19 -14.72
N ALA A 635 -6.31 -16.53 -14.33
CA ALA A 635 -7.57 -16.60 -15.07
C ALA A 635 -7.37 -16.30 -16.57
N ARG A 636 -8.03 -17.07 -17.42
CA ARG A 636 -8.04 -16.85 -18.88
C ARG A 636 -8.79 -15.57 -19.24
N HIS A 637 -9.91 -15.36 -18.58
CA HIS A 637 -10.76 -14.19 -18.77
C HIS A 637 -11.59 -13.97 -17.51
N CYS A 638 -11.75 -12.72 -17.10
CA CYS A 638 -12.58 -12.33 -15.96
C CYS A 638 -13.60 -11.27 -16.39
N THR A 639 -14.89 -11.60 -16.27
CA THR A 639 -15.98 -10.67 -16.53
C THR A 639 -16.56 -10.15 -15.21
N ILE A 640 -16.51 -8.84 -15.01
CA ILE A 640 -17.30 -8.17 -13.96
C ILE A 640 -18.71 -7.97 -14.50
N LEU A 641 -19.70 -8.57 -13.83
CA LEU A 641 -21.10 -8.49 -14.22
C LEU A 641 -21.89 -7.70 -13.18
N GLY A 642 -22.06 -6.41 -13.44
CA GLY A 642 -22.82 -5.50 -12.59
C GLY A 642 -24.21 -5.20 -13.15
N ARG A 643 -25.18 -4.89 -12.29
CA ARG A 643 -26.48 -4.33 -12.73
C ARG A 643 -26.38 -2.90 -13.28
N ARG A 644 -25.24 -2.26 -13.03
CA ARG A 644 -24.86 -0.91 -13.44
C ARG A 644 -23.35 -0.92 -13.68
N ALA A 645 -22.86 -0.03 -14.53
CA ALA A 645 -21.43 0.16 -14.74
C ALA A 645 -20.80 0.71 -13.44
N GLY A 646 -20.03 -0.11 -12.73
CA GLY A 646 -19.24 0.34 -11.59
C GLY A 646 -18.07 1.20 -12.05
N THR A 647 -17.67 2.16 -11.22
CA THR A 647 -16.49 2.98 -11.47
C THR A 647 -15.26 2.34 -10.81
N THR A 648 -14.25 1.99 -11.59
CA THR A 648 -12.90 1.61 -11.10
C THR A 648 -11.85 2.66 -11.49
N CYS A 649 -10.87 2.93 -10.63
CA CYS A 649 -9.74 3.81 -10.88
C CYS A 649 -8.39 3.08 -10.75
N PRO A 650 -7.35 3.54 -11.46
CA PRO A 650 -5.99 3.07 -11.22
C PRO A 650 -5.52 3.53 -9.84
N LYS A 651 -4.53 2.84 -9.26
CA LYS A 651 -3.92 3.20 -7.96
C LYS A 651 -3.44 4.65 -7.92
N TRP A 652 -2.93 5.15 -9.05
CA TRP A 652 -2.53 6.53 -9.21
C TRP A 652 -3.60 7.55 -8.77
N ILE A 653 -4.89 7.32 -9.05
CA ILE A 653 -5.97 8.24 -8.63
C ILE A 653 -6.12 8.30 -7.11
N ASP A 654 -5.92 7.17 -6.43
CA ASP A 654 -5.94 7.11 -4.98
C ASP A 654 -4.69 7.77 -4.39
N MET A 655 -3.51 7.49 -4.94
CA MET A 655 -2.24 8.11 -4.56
C MET A 655 -2.30 9.65 -4.62
N ILE A 656 -2.72 10.23 -5.75
CA ILE A 656 -2.75 11.69 -5.90
C ILE A 656 -3.75 12.38 -4.97
N ALA A 657 -4.72 11.65 -4.40
CA ALA A 657 -5.63 12.22 -3.41
C ALA A 657 -4.90 12.65 -2.12
N PHE A 658 -3.72 12.09 -1.85
CA PHE A 658 -2.93 12.35 -0.65
C PHE A 658 -1.68 13.19 -0.89
N LEU A 659 -1.21 13.30 -2.14
CA LEU A 659 -0.01 14.07 -2.49
C LEU A 659 -0.29 15.50 -2.91
N ARG A 660 -1.48 15.77 -3.48
CA ARG A 660 -1.80 17.08 -4.04
C ARG A 660 -1.96 18.15 -2.97
N PRO A 661 -1.57 19.39 -3.25
CA PRO A 661 -1.78 20.49 -2.33
C PRO A 661 -3.28 20.74 -2.10
N LEU A 662 -3.61 21.05 -0.85
CA LEU A 662 -4.96 21.36 -0.39
C LEU A 662 -5.04 22.81 0.10
N ASP A 663 -6.19 23.46 -0.08
CA ASP A 663 -6.47 24.74 0.59
C ASP A 663 -6.80 24.55 2.09
N ASN A 664 -7.01 25.66 2.81
CA ASN A 664 -7.34 25.63 4.26
C ASN A 664 -8.65 24.89 4.59
N TYR A 665 -9.47 24.60 3.58
CA TYR A 665 -10.73 23.87 3.68
C TYR A 665 -10.66 22.48 3.02
N PHE A 666 -9.44 22.01 2.73
CA PHE A 666 -9.14 20.70 2.18
C PHE A 666 -9.67 20.46 0.76
N ASN A 667 -9.84 21.52 -0.03
CA ASN A 667 -10.16 21.40 -1.44
C ASN A 667 -8.90 21.33 -2.30
N THR A 668 -8.93 20.51 -3.33
CA THR A 668 -7.91 20.42 -4.38
C THR A 668 -8.14 21.44 -5.49
N ASN A 669 -7.09 21.78 -6.24
CA ASN A 669 -7.18 22.66 -7.41
C ASN A 669 -8.10 22.08 -8.52
N LYS A 670 -8.94 22.93 -9.12
CA LYS A 670 -9.91 22.54 -10.16
C LYS A 670 -9.27 22.08 -11.47
N ASN A 671 -8.19 22.72 -11.90
CA ASN A 671 -7.50 22.35 -13.14
C ASN A 671 -6.85 20.97 -13.01
N GLY A 672 -6.21 20.68 -11.87
CA GLY A 672 -5.68 19.35 -11.62
C GLY A 672 -6.75 18.26 -11.55
N ASN A 673 -7.96 18.58 -11.07
CA ASN A 673 -9.10 17.65 -11.12
C ASN A 673 -9.53 17.32 -12.55
N ILE A 674 -9.48 18.28 -13.47
CA ILE A 674 -9.79 18.06 -14.89
C ILE A 674 -8.72 17.17 -15.51
N LEU A 675 -7.44 17.52 -15.32
CA LEU A 675 -6.31 16.76 -15.85
C LEU A 675 -6.29 15.31 -15.36
N SER A 676 -6.55 15.08 -14.07
CA SER A 676 -6.58 13.72 -13.53
C SER A 676 -7.77 12.91 -14.03
N PHE A 677 -8.93 13.54 -14.17
CA PHE A 677 -10.10 12.87 -14.73
C PHE A 677 -9.93 12.53 -16.22
N ASP A 678 -9.30 13.41 -17.01
CA ASP A 678 -9.02 13.15 -18.42
C ASP A 678 -7.99 12.02 -18.59
N ALA A 679 -6.94 11.99 -17.78
CA ALA A 679 -5.98 10.87 -17.76
C ALA A 679 -6.65 9.55 -17.38
N TRP A 680 -7.57 9.58 -16.40
CA TRP A 680 -8.34 8.41 -15.99
C TRP A 680 -9.31 7.93 -17.08
N ARG A 681 -10.06 8.84 -17.73
CA ARG A 681 -10.92 8.50 -18.86
C ARG A 681 -10.13 7.88 -20.00
N LYS A 682 -9.00 8.49 -20.36
CA LYS A 682 -8.10 7.96 -21.39
C LYS A 682 -7.60 6.56 -21.07
N CYS A 683 -7.33 6.25 -19.80
CA CYS A 683 -6.93 4.91 -19.38
C CYS A 683 -8.02 3.86 -19.66
N TYR A 684 -9.31 4.18 -19.46
CA TYR A 684 -10.41 3.28 -19.88
C TYR A 684 -10.40 3.03 -21.38
N GLU A 685 -10.29 4.10 -22.16
CA GLU A 685 -10.31 4.06 -23.63
C GLU A 685 -9.14 3.22 -24.17
N ASP A 686 -7.92 3.49 -23.69
CA ASP A 686 -6.71 2.79 -24.13
C ASP A 686 -6.75 1.30 -23.70
N ALA A 687 -7.34 0.99 -22.54
CA ALA A 687 -7.59 -0.36 -22.07
C ALA A 687 -8.72 -1.08 -22.84
N GLY A 688 -9.46 -0.40 -23.72
CA GLY A 688 -10.61 -0.98 -24.42
C GLY A 688 -11.82 -1.28 -23.51
N LEU A 689 -11.89 -0.63 -22.35
CA LEU A 689 -12.98 -0.78 -21.40
C LEU A 689 -14.06 0.29 -21.63
N LYS A 690 -15.33 -0.08 -21.42
CA LYS A 690 -16.43 0.88 -21.48
C LYS A 690 -16.33 1.85 -20.30
N THR A 691 -16.36 3.15 -20.57
CA THR A 691 -16.43 4.18 -19.53
C THR A 691 -17.77 4.08 -18.78
N PRO A 692 -17.80 4.35 -17.46
CA PRO A 692 -19.05 4.35 -16.69
C PRO A 692 -20.09 5.32 -17.26
N GLU A 693 -21.31 4.83 -17.50
CA GLU A 693 -22.40 5.62 -18.09
C GLU A 693 -22.76 6.86 -17.26
N CYS A 694 -22.58 6.80 -15.94
CA CYS A 694 -22.86 7.93 -15.04
C CYS A 694 -21.94 9.14 -15.27
N TRP A 695 -20.82 8.98 -15.98
CA TRP A 695 -19.93 10.09 -16.31
C TRP A 695 -20.59 11.08 -17.29
N GLU A 696 -21.45 10.59 -18.20
CA GLU A 696 -22.25 11.43 -19.10
C GLU A 696 -23.26 12.29 -18.34
N GLU A 697 -23.71 11.81 -17.18
CA GLU A 697 -24.60 12.53 -16.27
C GLU A 697 -23.85 13.58 -15.43
N GLY A 698 -22.52 13.58 -15.45
CA GLY A 698 -21.65 14.42 -14.62
C GLY A 698 -21.42 13.86 -13.20
N LEU A 699 -21.64 12.56 -13.01
CA LEU A 699 -21.37 11.86 -11.75
C LEU A 699 -20.07 11.07 -11.86
N LEU A 700 -19.27 11.03 -10.79
CA LEU A 700 -18.06 10.21 -10.76
C LEU A 700 -18.36 8.70 -10.69
N LYS A 701 -19.47 8.36 -10.02
CA LYS A 701 -19.87 6.98 -9.73
C LYS A 701 -21.40 6.85 -9.62
N PRO A 702 -21.96 5.65 -9.81
CA PRO A 702 -23.37 5.40 -9.57
C PRO A 702 -23.78 5.63 -8.10
N HIS A 703 -25.06 5.89 -7.90
CA HIS A 703 -25.64 6.00 -6.56
C HIS A 703 -25.43 4.71 -5.73
N ASN A 704 -25.02 4.85 -4.46
CA ASN A 704 -24.72 3.75 -3.54
C ASN A 704 -23.58 2.81 -3.99
N HIS A 705 -22.69 3.27 -4.87
CA HIS A 705 -21.44 2.58 -5.23
C HIS A 705 -20.22 3.25 -4.61
N THR A 706 -19.14 2.49 -4.47
CA THR A 706 -17.79 2.96 -4.12
C THR A 706 -16.95 2.94 -5.39
N VAL A 707 -16.03 3.90 -5.56
CA VAL A 707 -14.99 3.80 -6.61
C VAL A 707 -14.03 2.69 -6.17
N SER A 708 -13.86 1.66 -7.00
CA SER A 708 -12.92 0.58 -6.71
C SER A 708 -11.54 0.94 -7.26
N VAL A 709 -10.47 0.45 -6.65
CA VAL A 709 -9.10 0.67 -7.13
C VAL A 709 -8.59 -0.64 -7.74
N SER A 710 -8.19 -0.62 -9.01
CA SER A 710 -7.66 -1.80 -9.69
C SER A 710 -6.93 -1.43 -10.98
N ASP A 711 -5.60 -1.51 -10.96
CA ASP A 711 -4.78 -1.39 -12.18
C ASP A 711 -4.98 -2.60 -13.11
N LEU A 712 -5.11 -3.80 -12.52
CA LEU A 712 -5.32 -5.05 -13.26
C LEU A 712 -6.61 -5.08 -14.07
N ALA A 713 -7.64 -4.30 -13.70
CA ALA A 713 -8.80 -4.13 -14.57
C ALA A 713 -8.38 -3.51 -15.92
N PHE A 714 -7.57 -2.46 -15.91
CA PHE A 714 -7.13 -1.75 -17.12
C PHE A 714 -6.09 -2.55 -17.90
N ILE A 715 -5.07 -3.08 -17.21
CA ILE A 715 -4.04 -3.92 -17.85
C ILE A 715 -4.66 -5.18 -18.44
N GLY A 716 -5.57 -5.84 -17.71
CA GLY A 716 -6.31 -6.99 -18.20
C GLY A 716 -7.23 -6.64 -19.38
N GLY A 717 -7.87 -5.46 -19.36
CA GLY A 717 -8.67 -4.97 -20.48
C GLY A 717 -7.83 -4.81 -21.74
N TYR A 718 -6.68 -4.13 -21.62
CA TYR A 718 -5.76 -3.90 -22.71
C TYR A 718 -5.32 -5.20 -23.40
N HIS A 719 -5.13 -6.27 -22.63
CA HIS A 719 -4.70 -7.60 -23.09
C HIS A 719 -5.85 -8.56 -23.44
N GLY A 720 -7.11 -8.10 -23.42
CA GLY A 720 -8.29 -8.93 -23.77
C GLY A 720 -8.75 -9.92 -22.69
N MET A 721 -8.24 -9.78 -21.47
CA MET A 721 -8.53 -10.69 -20.35
C MET A 721 -9.64 -10.20 -19.41
N VAL A 722 -10.06 -8.94 -19.53
CA VAL A 722 -11.09 -8.33 -18.69
C VAL A 722 -12.19 -7.74 -19.53
N ASP A 723 -13.42 -7.91 -19.07
CA ASP A 723 -14.57 -7.18 -19.57
C ASP A 723 -15.46 -6.69 -18.42
N LEU A 724 -15.95 -5.45 -18.55
CA LEU A 724 -16.85 -4.81 -17.58
C LEU A 724 -18.25 -4.74 -18.19
N ARG A 725 -19.11 -5.70 -17.83
CA ARG A 725 -20.46 -5.82 -18.40
C ARG A 725 -21.56 -5.35 -17.46
N VAL A 726 -22.54 -4.69 -18.06
CA VAL A 726 -23.82 -4.41 -17.43
C VAL A 726 -24.81 -5.51 -17.80
N GLY A 727 -25.36 -6.20 -16.81
CA GLY A 727 -26.34 -7.25 -17.04
C GLY A 727 -26.75 -8.00 -15.78
N GLU A 728 -27.74 -8.87 -15.93
CA GLU A 728 -28.25 -9.75 -14.88
C GLU A 728 -28.34 -11.18 -15.40
N ILE A 729 -27.89 -12.15 -14.60
CA ILE A 729 -28.05 -13.57 -14.91
C ILE A 729 -29.55 -13.89 -14.83
N LYS A 730 -30.10 -14.42 -15.92
CA LYS A 730 -31.46 -14.96 -15.95
C LYS A 730 -31.46 -16.41 -15.51
N ARG A 731 -30.61 -17.23 -16.14
CA ARG A 731 -30.51 -18.66 -15.89
C ARG A 731 -29.15 -19.22 -16.28
N PHE A 732 -28.85 -20.42 -15.80
CA PHE A 732 -27.73 -21.23 -16.28
C PHE A 732 -28.15 -22.05 -17.50
N THR A 733 -27.22 -22.26 -18.44
CA THR A 733 -27.47 -23.09 -19.62
C THR A 733 -27.66 -24.56 -19.24
N ASP A 734 -28.38 -25.31 -20.08
CA ASP A 734 -28.72 -26.71 -19.77
C ASP A 734 -27.50 -27.65 -19.80
N ASP A 735 -26.44 -27.27 -20.54
CA ASP A 735 -25.16 -27.97 -20.53
C ASP A 735 -24.27 -27.60 -19.33
N GLY A 736 -24.64 -26.59 -18.55
CA GLY A 736 -23.93 -26.15 -17.36
C GLY A 736 -22.60 -25.43 -17.58
N GLN A 737 -22.32 -24.96 -18.80
CA GLN A 737 -21.04 -24.33 -19.16
C GLN A 737 -21.10 -22.79 -19.26
N ALA A 738 -22.31 -22.22 -19.16
CA ALA A 738 -22.52 -20.79 -19.33
C ALA A 738 -23.74 -20.28 -18.55
N VAL A 739 -23.87 -18.97 -18.52
CA VAL A 739 -25.06 -18.25 -18.03
C VAL A 739 -25.70 -17.47 -19.16
N THR A 740 -27.03 -17.50 -19.24
CA THR A 740 -27.81 -16.63 -20.11
C THR A 740 -28.26 -15.41 -19.31
N LEU A 741 -28.01 -14.22 -19.84
CA LEU A 741 -28.42 -12.96 -19.24
C LEU A 741 -29.88 -12.63 -19.57
N VAL A 742 -30.45 -11.66 -18.86
CA VAL A 742 -31.83 -11.18 -19.09
C VAL A 742 -32.04 -10.64 -20.51
N ASP A 743 -31.01 -10.03 -21.11
CA ASP A 743 -31.04 -9.52 -22.48
C ASP A 743 -30.94 -10.62 -23.56
N GLY A 744 -30.77 -11.88 -23.16
CA GLY A 744 -30.64 -13.03 -24.05
C GLY A 744 -29.20 -13.37 -24.48
N SER A 745 -28.22 -12.53 -24.15
CA SER A 745 -26.80 -12.85 -24.37
C SER A 745 -26.34 -13.98 -23.44
N THR A 746 -25.23 -14.64 -23.79
CA THR A 746 -24.67 -15.75 -23.01
C THR A 746 -23.19 -15.50 -22.70
N ILE A 747 -22.75 -15.88 -21.50
CA ILE A 747 -21.37 -15.77 -21.04
C ILE A 747 -20.92 -17.14 -20.52
N GLU A 748 -19.87 -17.70 -21.11
CA GLU A 748 -19.24 -18.94 -20.64
C GLU A 748 -18.50 -18.72 -19.32
N ALA A 749 -18.57 -19.69 -18.41
CA ALA A 749 -17.92 -19.62 -17.11
C ALA A 749 -17.48 -20.99 -16.61
N ASP A 750 -16.27 -21.05 -16.08
CA ASP A 750 -15.78 -22.15 -15.24
C ASP A 750 -15.99 -21.86 -13.75
N ILE A 751 -15.98 -20.57 -13.38
CA ILE A 751 -16.08 -20.11 -11.99
C ILE A 751 -17.05 -18.94 -11.92
N ILE A 752 -17.94 -18.95 -10.93
CA ILE A 752 -18.82 -17.82 -10.60
C ILE A 752 -18.57 -17.38 -9.15
N ILE A 753 -18.16 -16.12 -9.00
CA ILE A 753 -17.93 -15.49 -7.70
C ILE A 753 -19.06 -14.50 -7.41
N LYS A 754 -19.84 -14.75 -6.37
CA LYS A 754 -20.95 -13.90 -5.94
C LYS A 754 -20.45 -12.76 -5.03
N ALA A 755 -20.24 -11.58 -5.60
CA ALA A 755 -19.92 -10.34 -4.90
C ALA A 755 -21.17 -9.41 -4.80
N THR A 756 -22.31 -9.97 -4.40
CA THR A 756 -23.67 -9.39 -4.46
C THR A 756 -24.01 -8.34 -3.39
N GLY A 757 -23.18 -8.22 -2.38
CA GLY A 757 -23.23 -7.27 -1.27
C GLY A 757 -24.03 -7.78 -0.08
N PHE A 758 -24.34 -6.85 0.83
CA PHE A 758 -25.03 -7.11 2.09
C PHE A 758 -26.26 -6.22 2.22
N HIS A 759 -27.24 -6.66 2.99
CA HIS A 759 -28.32 -5.80 3.47
C HIS A 759 -27.77 -4.83 4.52
N LEU A 760 -28.42 -3.67 4.68
CA LEU A 760 -28.07 -2.73 5.75
C LEU A 760 -28.38 -3.37 7.11
N ASN A 761 -27.50 -3.14 8.08
CA ASN A 761 -27.71 -3.53 9.47
C ASN A 761 -28.54 -2.45 10.18
N LYS A 762 -29.63 -2.90 10.84
CA LYS A 762 -30.60 -2.08 11.56
C LYS A 762 -30.63 -2.34 13.06
N GLU A 763 -29.67 -3.11 13.58
CA GLU A 763 -29.66 -3.56 14.97
C GLU A 763 -29.39 -2.43 15.97
N VAL A 764 -28.54 -1.46 15.65
CA VAL A 764 -28.25 -0.35 16.59
C VAL A 764 -29.53 0.42 16.97
N PRO A 765 -30.41 0.80 16.03
CA PRO A 765 -31.75 1.31 16.36
C PRO A 765 -32.60 0.36 17.19
N GLU A 766 -32.60 -0.94 16.88
CA GLU A 766 -33.41 -1.94 17.58
C GLU A 766 -32.97 -2.11 19.04
N ILE A 767 -31.66 -2.01 19.29
CA ILE A 767 -31.05 -2.17 20.61
C ILE A 767 -31.16 -0.90 21.46
N THR A 768 -31.07 0.28 20.83
CA THR A 768 -30.94 1.56 21.54
C THR A 768 -32.18 2.43 21.52
N GLY A 769 -33.12 2.17 20.60
CA GLY A 769 -34.29 3.03 20.36
C GLY A 769 -34.01 4.30 19.54
N TYR A 770 -32.74 4.68 19.33
CA TYR A 770 -32.38 5.85 18.52
C TYR A 770 -32.37 5.48 17.04
N THR A 771 -33.15 6.19 16.24
CA THR A 771 -33.25 5.98 14.77
C THR A 771 -32.55 7.08 13.96
N LYS A 772 -32.04 8.10 14.65
CA LYS A 772 -31.41 9.27 14.03
C LYS A 772 -30.06 9.59 14.66
N ILE A 773 -29.20 10.28 13.90
CA ILE A 773 -27.84 10.64 14.30
C ILE A 773 -27.49 12.06 13.82
N HIS A 774 -26.67 12.76 14.60
CA HIS A 774 -26.06 14.02 14.21
C HIS A 774 -24.96 13.82 13.18
N SER A 775 -24.67 14.86 12.37
CA SER A 775 -23.57 14.81 11.38
C SER A 775 -22.18 14.67 12.03
N PHE A 776 -22.10 14.89 13.34
CA PHE A 776 -20.90 14.74 14.17
C PHE A 776 -20.91 13.46 15.04
N GLY A 777 -21.76 12.47 14.70
CA GLY A 777 -21.66 11.09 15.18
C GLY A 777 -22.40 10.76 16.49
N LEU A 778 -22.98 11.75 17.18
CA LEU A 778 -23.81 11.51 18.37
C LEU A 778 -25.23 11.09 18.00
N MET A 779 -25.80 10.16 18.76
CA MET A 779 -27.25 9.88 18.74
C MET A 779 -27.97 10.68 19.83
N ASP A 780 -27.32 10.88 20.99
CA ASP A 780 -27.75 11.68 22.13
C ASP A 780 -26.55 11.90 23.08
N TYR A 781 -26.75 12.57 24.22
CA TYR A 781 -25.73 12.77 25.26
C TYR A 781 -25.14 11.43 25.70
N ASN A 782 -23.80 11.36 25.73
CA ASN A 782 -23.01 10.17 26.07
C ASN A 782 -23.23 8.90 25.20
N ILE A 783 -23.89 9.00 24.05
CA ILE A 783 -24.07 7.87 23.12
C ILE A 783 -23.73 8.26 21.68
N ASN A 784 -22.71 7.61 21.10
CA ASN A 784 -22.31 7.81 19.71
C ASN A 784 -22.40 6.52 18.88
N TYR A 785 -22.50 6.70 17.57
CA TYR A 785 -22.43 5.61 16.61
C TYR A 785 -21.44 5.99 15.51
N GLY A 786 -20.31 5.27 15.46
CA GLY A 786 -19.30 5.37 14.41
C GLY A 786 -19.76 4.76 13.09
N ALA A 787 -20.95 5.15 12.62
CA ALA A 787 -21.57 4.64 11.41
C ALA A 787 -20.83 5.15 10.17
N GLU A 788 -20.25 4.24 9.39
CA GLU A 788 -19.72 4.56 8.06
C GLU A 788 -20.87 5.06 7.15
N PRO A 789 -20.75 6.21 6.47
CA PRO A 789 -21.84 6.74 5.65
C PRO A 789 -22.06 5.99 4.32
N LEU A 790 -23.26 6.08 3.75
CA LEU A 790 -23.56 5.58 2.40
C LEU A 790 -23.01 6.57 1.39
N LEU A 791 -22.42 6.03 0.33
CA LEU A 791 -21.78 6.83 -0.68
C LEU A 791 -22.77 7.12 -1.82
N ASP A 792 -23.02 8.38 -2.13
CA ASP A 792 -23.86 8.81 -3.25
C ASP A 792 -23.05 9.63 -4.27
N GLY A 793 -23.71 10.11 -5.32
CA GLY A 793 -23.06 10.89 -6.38
C GLY A 793 -22.71 12.32 -5.96
N GLY A 794 -23.09 12.76 -4.74
CA GLY A 794 -22.70 14.04 -4.16
C GLY A 794 -21.30 14.05 -3.56
N GLN A 795 -20.69 12.87 -3.42
CA GLN A 795 -19.30 12.71 -3.00
C GLN A 795 -18.35 13.18 -4.11
N PHE A 796 -17.21 13.79 -3.74
CA PHE A 796 -16.21 14.34 -4.67
C PHE A 796 -16.66 15.55 -5.50
N GLY A 797 -17.58 16.36 -4.96
CA GLY A 797 -17.89 17.69 -5.50
C GLY A 797 -18.95 17.73 -6.61
N SER A 798 -19.56 16.60 -6.98
CA SER A 798 -20.67 16.60 -7.94
C SER A 798 -21.95 17.16 -7.29
N SER A 799 -22.55 18.18 -7.91
CA SER A 799 -23.81 18.78 -7.44
C SER A 799 -25.04 17.94 -7.82
N LYS A 800 -24.96 17.15 -8.89
CA LYS A 800 -26.09 16.43 -9.51
C LYS A 800 -26.50 15.13 -8.78
N GLY A 801 -25.68 14.65 -7.84
CA GLY A 801 -25.92 13.38 -7.13
C GLY A 801 -26.29 13.53 -5.64
N LYS A 802 -26.54 14.75 -5.17
CA LYS A 802 -26.93 15.01 -3.78
C LYS A 802 -28.35 14.51 -3.52
N ILE A 803 -28.55 13.83 -2.41
CA ILE A 803 -29.89 13.40 -1.99
C ILE A 803 -30.66 14.62 -1.50
N ALA A 804 -31.90 14.77 -1.99
CA ALA A 804 -32.78 15.85 -1.57
C ALA A 804 -32.89 15.87 -0.04
N SER A 805 -32.57 17.02 0.54
CA SER A 805 -32.74 17.29 1.96
C SER A 805 -33.78 18.39 2.09
N GLU A 806 -34.71 18.27 3.04
CA GLU A 806 -35.72 19.31 3.32
C GLU A 806 -35.06 20.68 3.46
N GLU A 807 -35.35 21.62 2.55
CA GLU A 807 -34.91 23.00 2.71
C GLU A 807 -35.66 23.61 3.89
N GLU A 808 -34.92 24.10 4.87
CA GLU A 808 -35.47 24.76 6.04
C GLU A 808 -35.30 26.27 5.84
N GLU A 809 -36.32 27.05 6.19
CA GLU A 809 -36.21 28.51 6.14
C GLU A 809 -35.14 28.96 7.14
N LEU A 810 -34.03 29.45 6.61
CA LEU A 810 -32.92 29.98 7.40
C LEU A 810 -33.12 31.47 7.65
N ASP A 811 -33.01 31.89 8.91
CA ASP A 811 -32.94 33.31 9.27
C ASP A 811 -31.56 33.88 8.90
N GLN A 812 -31.45 34.34 7.65
CA GLN A 812 -30.21 34.91 7.09
C GLN A 812 -29.70 36.10 7.90
N MET A 813 -30.60 36.89 8.51
CA MET A 813 -30.21 38.03 9.34
C MET A 813 -29.57 37.56 10.64
N ALA A 814 -30.19 36.59 11.32
CA ALA A 814 -29.61 36.00 12.54
C ALA A 814 -28.24 35.34 12.29
N ILE A 815 -28.06 34.66 11.15
CA ILE A 815 -26.76 34.09 10.77
C ILE A 815 -25.72 35.20 10.60
N TYR A 816 -26.07 36.28 9.90
CA TYR A 816 -25.16 37.42 9.68
C TYR A 816 -24.77 38.11 10.99
N GLU A 817 -25.75 38.40 11.86
CA GLU A 817 -25.51 38.93 13.21
C GLU A 817 -24.61 38.01 14.04
N GLY A 818 -24.84 36.69 13.95
CA GLY A 818 -24.00 35.67 14.55
C GLY A 818 -22.57 35.69 14.06
N ILE A 819 -22.34 35.85 12.76
CA ILE A 819 -20.99 35.97 12.17
C ILE A 819 -20.28 37.21 12.72
N GLN A 820 -20.97 38.35 12.76
CA GLN A 820 -20.40 39.59 13.31
C GLN A 820 -20.04 39.44 14.79
N GLU A 821 -20.93 38.81 15.56
CA GLU A 821 -20.70 38.59 16.99
C GLU A 821 -19.58 37.57 17.24
N SER A 822 -19.51 36.51 16.44
CA SER A 822 -18.41 35.53 16.45
C SER A 822 -17.06 36.22 16.20
N ALA A 823 -17.01 37.11 15.21
CA ALA A 823 -15.81 37.89 14.91
C ALA A 823 -15.46 38.87 16.05
N ARG A 824 -16.45 39.56 16.62
CA ARG A 824 -16.28 40.48 17.77
C ARG A 824 -15.71 39.76 18.99
N LEU A 825 -16.17 38.53 19.22
CA LEU A 825 -15.74 37.67 20.32
C LEU A 825 -14.42 36.93 20.02
N GLY A 826 -13.91 36.96 18.79
CA GLY A 826 -12.71 36.22 18.41
C GLY A 826 -12.89 34.69 18.50
N LEU A 827 -14.09 34.19 18.22
CA LEU A 827 -14.38 32.75 18.28
C LEU A 827 -13.70 31.99 17.12
N PRO A 828 -13.41 30.69 17.32
CA PRO A 828 -12.73 29.87 16.32
C PRO A 828 -13.58 29.63 15.06
N ASP A 829 -12.91 29.36 13.95
CA ASP A 829 -13.55 28.92 12.70
C ASP A 829 -14.24 27.57 12.88
N ILE A 830 -15.53 27.54 12.57
CA ILE A 830 -16.40 26.35 12.66
C ILE A 830 -16.86 25.86 11.29
N MET A 831 -16.34 26.43 10.20
CA MET A 831 -16.70 25.99 8.85
C MET A 831 -16.19 24.57 8.58
N PRO A 832 -17.00 23.72 7.93
CA PRO A 832 -16.61 22.36 7.62
C PRO A 832 -15.46 22.35 6.63
N ARG A 833 -14.50 21.45 6.88
CA ARG A 833 -13.45 21.11 5.93
C ARG A 833 -13.93 19.96 5.06
N ALA A 834 -13.52 19.93 3.80
CA ALA A 834 -13.68 18.76 2.96
C ALA A 834 -12.94 17.57 3.60
N ASN A 835 -13.30 16.36 3.18
CA ASN A 835 -12.62 15.16 3.62
C ASN A 835 -11.64 14.72 2.52
N PRO A 836 -10.36 15.11 2.57
CA PRO A 836 -9.37 14.73 1.57
C PRO A 836 -9.00 13.25 1.67
N PHE A 837 -9.31 12.62 2.81
CA PHE A 837 -8.97 11.24 3.10
C PHE A 837 -9.94 10.21 2.50
N GLY A 838 -11.07 10.67 1.92
CA GLY A 838 -12.13 9.76 1.49
C GLY A 838 -12.64 8.87 2.63
N SER A 839 -12.83 7.57 2.37
CA SER A 839 -13.24 6.58 3.38
C SER A 839 -12.05 5.95 4.15
N ALA A 840 -10.87 6.55 4.11
CA ALA A 840 -9.67 6.00 4.74
C ALA A 840 -9.71 6.09 6.29
N TYR A 841 -8.86 5.30 6.95
CA TYR A 841 -8.78 5.20 8.41
C TYR A 841 -8.43 6.54 9.08
N VAL A 842 -7.38 7.21 8.60
CA VAL A 842 -6.86 8.47 9.21
C VAL A 842 -7.88 9.60 9.13
N GLY A 843 -8.71 9.60 8.09
CA GLY A 843 -9.79 10.56 7.93
C GLY A 843 -10.96 10.32 8.87
N GLY A 844 -12.06 9.80 8.33
CA GLY A 844 -13.34 9.76 9.04
C GLY A 844 -13.32 8.93 10.33
N MET A 845 -12.59 7.82 10.37
CA MET A 845 -12.63 6.89 11.50
C MET A 845 -11.83 7.41 12.69
N LEU A 846 -10.56 7.76 12.48
CA LEU A 846 -9.67 8.22 13.53
C LEU A 846 -10.11 9.60 14.08
N SER A 847 -10.45 10.54 13.20
CA SER A 847 -10.94 11.86 13.63
C SER A 847 -12.24 11.76 14.45
N SER A 848 -13.19 10.91 14.04
CA SER A 848 -14.44 10.70 14.79
C SER A 848 -14.17 10.08 16.17
N ALA A 849 -13.22 9.14 16.27
CA ALA A 849 -12.88 8.50 17.54
C ALA A 849 -12.29 9.51 18.55
N TYR A 850 -11.36 10.35 18.10
CA TYR A 850 -10.76 11.40 18.93
C TYR A 850 -11.71 12.57 19.20
N PHE A 851 -12.65 12.86 18.32
CA PHE A 851 -13.69 13.85 18.60
C PHE A 851 -14.67 13.35 19.66
N TYR A 852 -15.08 12.09 19.62
CA TYR A 852 -15.91 11.53 20.69
C TYR A 852 -15.15 11.45 22.03
N LYS A 853 -13.86 11.09 22.01
CA LYS A 853 -12.97 11.19 23.18
C LYS A 853 -13.02 12.60 23.77
N TRP A 854 -12.87 13.64 22.95
CA TRP A 854 -12.93 15.03 23.38
C TRP A 854 -14.27 15.39 24.02
N LEU A 855 -15.39 14.98 23.41
CA LEU A 855 -16.72 15.24 23.96
C LEU A 855 -16.92 14.58 25.34
N VAL A 856 -16.42 13.35 25.52
CA VAL A 856 -16.47 12.63 26.79
C VAL A 856 -15.61 13.31 27.88
N GLU A 857 -14.55 14.02 27.51
CA GLU A 857 -13.73 14.85 28.40
C GLU A 857 -14.34 16.23 28.70
N ASN A 858 -15.30 16.69 27.89
CA ASN A 858 -15.91 18.02 27.96
C ASN A 858 -17.45 17.91 27.93
N PRO A 859 -18.08 17.29 28.95
CA PRO A 859 -19.50 16.96 28.96
C PRO A 859 -20.41 18.19 28.84
N GLU A 860 -20.03 19.33 29.44
CA GLU A 860 -20.77 20.59 29.32
C GLU A 860 -20.81 21.11 27.87
N HIS A 861 -19.72 20.96 27.12
CA HIS A 861 -19.67 21.32 25.70
C HIS A 861 -20.54 20.40 24.86
N GLN A 862 -20.58 19.10 25.18
CA GLN A 862 -21.45 18.13 24.51
C GLN A 862 -22.94 18.45 24.75
N GLN A 863 -23.31 18.72 26.00
CA GLN A 863 -24.69 19.09 26.37
C GLN A 863 -25.14 20.37 25.69
N ASP A 864 -24.29 21.41 25.74
CA ASP A 864 -24.57 22.69 25.12
C ASP A 864 -24.70 22.56 23.59
N LEU A 865 -23.83 21.76 22.96
CA LEU A 865 -23.92 21.48 21.53
C LEU A 865 -25.26 20.83 21.17
N LEU A 866 -25.64 19.73 21.84
CA LEU A 866 -26.92 19.04 21.61
C LEU A 866 -28.13 19.96 21.87
N ALA A 867 -28.09 20.74 22.95
CA ALA A 867 -29.15 21.67 23.30
C ALA A 867 -29.33 22.80 22.27
N THR A 868 -28.23 23.23 21.63
CA THR A 868 -28.25 24.33 20.65
C THR A 868 -28.71 23.85 19.28
N VAL A 869 -28.25 22.67 18.84
CA VAL A 869 -28.56 22.13 17.50
C VAL A 869 -29.91 21.40 17.44
N GLY A 870 -30.46 21.01 18.60
CA GLY A 870 -31.73 20.30 18.70
C GLY A 870 -31.62 18.82 18.32
N ALA A 871 -32.75 18.21 17.93
CA ALA A 871 -32.79 16.78 17.60
C ALA A 871 -32.12 16.48 16.23
N PRO A 872 -31.45 15.31 16.08
CA PRO A 872 -30.86 14.93 14.81
C PRO A 872 -31.93 14.64 13.76
N LYS A 873 -31.61 14.94 12.49
CA LYS A 873 -32.52 14.71 11.35
C LYS A 873 -32.17 13.49 10.52
N GLN A 874 -30.90 13.10 10.47
CA GLN A 874 -30.40 12.05 9.59
C GLN A 874 -30.69 10.67 10.14
N SER A 875 -31.16 9.74 9.30
CA SER A 875 -31.27 8.32 9.64
C SER A 875 -29.90 7.78 10.03
N ASN A 876 -29.84 7.00 11.12
CA ASN A 876 -28.60 6.31 11.50
C ASN A 876 -28.39 4.97 10.77
N VAL A 877 -29.40 4.48 10.03
CA VAL A 877 -29.31 3.33 9.13
C VAL A 877 -28.96 3.78 7.71
N GLU A 878 -29.56 4.87 7.23
CA GLU A 878 -29.35 5.44 5.90
C GLU A 878 -28.53 6.74 6.01
N THR A 879 -27.39 6.67 6.70
CA THR A 879 -26.51 7.81 6.91
C THR A 879 -25.80 8.19 5.61
N TRP A 880 -26.41 8.98 4.73
CA TRP A 880 -25.78 9.39 3.45
C TRP A 880 -24.67 10.44 3.59
N VAL A 881 -23.59 10.26 2.84
CA VAL A 881 -22.43 11.17 2.86
C VAL A 881 -22.78 12.58 2.37
N SER A 882 -23.60 12.72 1.31
CA SER A 882 -24.01 14.06 0.84
C SER A 882 -24.86 14.81 1.86
N GLN A 883 -25.61 14.09 2.71
CA GLN A 883 -26.41 14.69 3.77
C GLN A 883 -25.55 15.14 4.95
N ILE A 884 -24.42 14.49 5.22
CA ILE A 884 -23.50 14.90 6.30
C ILE A 884 -23.05 16.34 6.08
N GLY A 885 -22.57 16.68 4.87
CA GLY A 885 -22.13 18.05 4.57
C GLY A 885 -23.24 19.08 4.77
N THR A 886 -24.44 18.80 4.24
CA THR A 886 -25.61 19.66 4.42
C THR A 886 -26.01 19.81 5.89
N ASN A 887 -26.05 18.70 6.64
CA ASN A 887 -26.44 18.70 8.06
C ASN A 887 -25.37 19.37 8.94
N THR A 888 -24.09 19.28 8.58
CA THR A 888 -23.02 20.05 9.22
C THR A 888 -23.17 21.54 8.96
N MET A 889 -23.49 21.96 7.73
CA MET A 889 -23.79 23.37 7.46
C MET A 889 -25.01 23.87 8.22
N ARG A 890 -26.05 23.05 8.38
CA ARG A 890 -27.21 23.37 9.24
C ARG A 890 -26.81 23.54 10.69
N THR A 891 -25.91 22.68 11.17
CA THR A 891 -25.36 22.78 12.53
C THR A 891 -24.64 24.12 12.68
N VAL A 892 -23.75 24.47 11.74
CA VAL A 892 -23.06 25.77 11.73
C VAL A 892 -24.04 26.94 11.75
N HIS A 893 -25.08 26.91 10.90
CA HIS A 893 -26.09 27.96 10.86
C HIS A 893 -26.86 28.08 12.18
N ALA A 894 -27.26 26.97 12.79
CA ALA A 894 -27.94 26.98 14.09
C ALA A 894 -27.08 27.61 15.18
N LEU A 895 -25.77 27.27 15.21
CA LEU A 895 -24.82 27.86 16.16
C LEU A 895 -24.60 29.35 15.94
N LEU A 896 -24.51 29.80 14.67
CA LEU A 896 -24.36 31.22 14.35
C LEU A 896 -25.64 32.00 14.72
N SER A 897 -26.81 31.49 14.33
CA SER A 897 -28.09 32.12 14.67
C SER A 897 -28.32 32.23 16.18
N SER A 898 -27.83 31.27 16.97
CA SER A 898 -27.94 31.32 18.43
C SER A 898 -26.97 32.32 19.09
N LEU A 899 -25.92 32.74 18.37
CA LEU A 899 -24.95 33.73 18.83
C LEU A 899 -25.36 35.18 18.53
N LYS A 900 -26.46 35.41 17.79
CA LYS A 900 -26.87 36.76 17.38
C LYS A 900 -26.89 37.75 18.54
N SER A 901 -26.46 38.99 18.27
CA SER A 901 -26.32 40.00 19.32
C SER A 901 -27.70 40.37 19.89
N GLU A 902 -27.81 40.48 21.23
CA GLU A 902 -29.02 40.99 21.90
C GLU A 902 -29.25 42.51 21.67
N LEU A 903 -28.39 43.19 20.87
CA LEU A 903 -28.47 44.61 20.56
C LEU A 903 -29.65 44.90 19.61
N GLY A 904 -30.85 44.85 20.15
CA GLY A 904 -32.08 45.18 19.40
C GLY A 904 -33.39 45.10 20.18
N ARG A 905 -33.41 44.76 21.48
CA ARG A 905 -34.62 44.78 22.32
C ARG A 905 -34.60 45.83 23.42
N GLY A 906 -34.10 47.01 23.08
CA GLY A 906 -34.20 48.21 23.91
C GLY A 906 -34.50 49.42 23.04
N SER A 907 -35.77 49.57 22.66
CA SER A 907 -36.37 50.85 22.28
C SER A 907 -36.81 51.61 23.52
#